data_AF-A0A532TK35-F1
#
_entry.id   AF-A0A532TK35-F1
#
_cell.length_a   1.000
_cell.length_b   1.000
_cell.length_c   1.000
_cell.angle_alpha   90.00
_cell.angle_beta   90.00
_cell.angle_gamma   90.00
#
_symmetry.space_group_name_H-M   'P 1'
#
loop_
_entity.id
_entity.type
_entity.pdbx_description
1 polymer ?
#
loop_
_entity_poly.entity_id
_entity_poly.type
_entity_poly.pdbx_seq_one_letter_code
_entity_poly.pdbx_strand_id
1 'polypeptide(L)'
;MKPSLLKKLNLIIEEANAFKNKNNFQKAIKKFQEAITFINEKVKEEEDKNTEIINIKNAINQTYSVQVDNVVQGAIRLTAQKKFDKAKEEFQNALKVVDDIDDPDLQEAELDEINKLIKENEIEQLMTKGFELKIENKSDEAVEFFKQALSIAEVVYVSDFRNEGLARIKIEITQIYDSKIDDIVEQGKKFKHEGQNDDAIKTFREALQTIEKYFDLDAKKTQITTIKNSTNEIYSNRIKPLVNEGKDLLKKDLIEQAISEFNNAVSLANNMYASDLKNLEISLIAEALNPIYIERIKPIIEKGRKVTSQEKFEESINLINEAVDIFHQALDIANSMVASERKEIEIKEVSELINGACSSGIDVIKDNSIQYIVQKKYVDAVSDLYIALSLAKRMAFPEEENPELDNLKKLVNKVYTAEVTEVVNKGKKLDEQKDYENAIETYNKALTMTNKMYLTDEMEKEVGMIKSLIYETEVKLLVGVGGLAEEQKLKEKEIEKLKKRLDYAQSIDDPERRAAEMTKIKLLIDDVHSEEIKLLIEKGNQLADTKNYDDAFKFYERALKVTEMMESPDVKNKDLIKTSYKRELINRAKIEIENKEYDKAIKNCRRALDLDDIFVEAYYHIGLAFNYKRKYDSAIENFQKAVNFDKKHVNSWNSLGLAFEAKEEYDNALKNLNKSIEIEPNFSDGWFNIGNVYKLKEEYDMAIENYTKATEVDPEFAKAWFFMGCAYFDKKDYNSAIQYIENAIKIDPNLGRDVNPIIKDLMVNLDKLKETLSLSFINK
;
A
#
# COMPACT_ATOMS: atom_id res chain seq x y z
N MET A 1 -61.63 -6.35 -14.20
CA MET A 1 -62.09 -7.36 -13.20
C MET A 1 -63.62 -7.34 -13.06
N LYS A 2 -64.30 -8.50 -12.99
CA LYS A 2 -65.77 -8.56 -12.77
C LYS A 2 -66.15 -8.02 -11.37
N PRO A 3 -67.24 -7.23 -11.23
CA PRO A 3 -67.66 -6.65 -9.93
C PRO A 3 -67.87 -7.69 -8.81
N SER A 4 -68.30 -8.91 -9.15
CA SER A 4 -68.52 -9.99 -8.19
C SER A 4 -67.22 -10.60 -7.63
N LEU A 5 -66.11 -10.53 -8.37
CA LEU A 5 -64.79 -10.97 -7.91
C LEU A 5 -64.15 -9.88 -7.05
N LEU A 6 -64.27 -8.62 -7.46
CA LEU A 6 -63.78 -7.47 -6.70
C LEU A 6 -64.43 -7.39 -5.30
N LYS A 7 -65.74 -7.65 -5.20
CA LYS A 7 -66.44 -7.70 -3.90
C LYS A 7 -65.88 -8.78 -2.96
N LYS A 8 -65.48 -9.94 -3.49
CA LYS A 8 -64.88 -11.03 -2.70
C LYS A 8 -63.45 -10.73 -2.29
N LEU A 9 -62.67 -10.12 -3.18
CA LEU A 9 -61.31 -9.66 -2.89
C LEU A 9 -61.33 -8.62 -1.77
N ASN A 10 -62.23 -7.63 -1.85
CA ASN A 10 -62.37 -6.59 -0.83
C ASN A 10 -62.73 -7.17 0.55
N LEU A 11 -63.56 -8.20 0.62
CA LEU A 11 -63.84 -8.90 1.90
C LEU A 11 -62.59 -9.50 2.53
N ILE A 12 -61.72 -10.13 1.73
CA ILE A 12 -60.46 -10.72 2.23
C ILE A 12 -59.51 -9.60 2.71
N ILE A 13 -59.44 -8.49 1.97
CA ILE A 13 -58.62 -7.33 2.32
C ILE A 13 -59.15 -6.63 3.60
N GLU A 14 -60.48 -6.50 3.75
CA GLU A 14 -61.11 -5.97 4.96
C GLU A 14 -60.81 -6.84 6.18
N GLU A 15 -60.86 -8.17 6.03
CA GLU A 15 -60.46 -9.11 7.08
C GLU A 15 -58.97 -8.95 7.45
N ALA A 16 -58.09 -8.83 6.45
CA ALA A 16 -56.66 -8.62 6.65
C ALA A 16 -56.39 -7.32 7.44
N ASN A 17 -57.01 -6.22 7.03
CA ASN A 17 -56.93 -4.93 7.71
C ASN A 17 -57.52 -4.98 9.13
N ALA A 18 -58.58 -5.75 9.36
CA ALA A 18 -59.14 -5.96 10.70
C ALA A 18 -58.17 -6.71 11.63
N PHE A 19 -57.38 -7.65 11.12
CA PHE A 19 -56.30 -8.30 11.88
C PHE A 19 -55.12 -7.34 12.13
N LYS A 20 -54.72 -6.54 11.13
CA LYS A 20 -53.68 -5.51 11.25
C LYS A 20 -54.03 -4.52 12.36
N ASN A 21 -55.24 -3.97 12.36
CA ASN A 21 -55.71 -3.00 13.36
C ASN A 21 -55.83 -3.58 14.79
N LYS A 22 -55.83 -4.92 14.92
CA LYS A 22 -55.80 -5.63 16.21
C LYS A 22 -54.38 -6.07 16.61
N ASN A 23 -53.35 -5.58 15.92
CA ASN A 23 -51.95 -5.98 16.08
C ASN A 23 -51.70 -7.48 15.89
N ASN A 24 -52.54 -8.17 15.11
CA ASN A 24 -52.37 -9.58 14.77
C ASN A 24 -51.70 -9.72 13.39
N PHE A 25 -50.45 -9.26 13.32
CA PHE A 25 -49.74 -9.05 12.06
C PHE A 25 -49.56 -10.33 11.24
N GLN A 26 -49.18 -11.45 11.86
CA GLN A 26 -49.06 -12.75 11.16
C GLN A 26 -50.37 -13.17 10.49
N LYS A 27 -51.52 -12.99 11.16
CA LYS A 27 -52.83 -13.31 10.55
C LYS A 27 -53.20 -12.32 9.45
N ALA A 28 -52.85 -11.04 9.61
CA ALA A 28 -53.06 -10.02 8.58
C ALA A 28 -52.27 -10.33 7.30
N ILE A 29 -50.97 -10.63 7.44
CA ILE A 29 -50.09 -10.99 6.32
C ILE A 29 -50.59 -12.25 5.62
N LYS A 30 -50.95 -13.29 6.38
CA LYS A 30 -51.53 -14.51 5.79
C LYS A 30 -52.80 -14.21 5.00
N LYS A 31 -53.66 -13.32 5.48
CA LYS A 31 -54.89 -12.90 4.78
C LYS A 31 -54.60 -12.10 3.52
N PHE A 32 -53.58 -11.24 3.52
CA PHE A 32 -53.12 -10.57 2.30
C PHE A 32 -52.52 -11.57 1.28
N GLN A 33 -51.77 -12.58 1.73
CA GLN A 33 -51.28 -13.66 0.85
C GLN A 33 -52.42 -14.51 0.28
N GLU A 34 -53.48 -14.77 1.07
CA GLU A 34 -54.73 -15.38 0.59
C GLU A 34 -55.38 -14.52 -0.51
N ALA A 35 -55.36 -13.19 -0.38
CA ALA A 35 -55.86 -12.26 -1.40
C ALA A 35 -55.03 -12.32 -2.70
N ILE A 36 -53.70 -12.38 -2.61
CA ILE A 36 -52.81 -12.57 -3.78
C ILE A 36 -53.09 -13.91 -4.46
N THR A 37 -53.25 -14.98 -3.69
CA THR A 37 -53.57 -16.33 -4.21
C THR A 37 -54.92 -16.33 -4.93
N PHE A 38 -55.93 -15.68 -4.34
CA PHE A 38 -57.26 -15.53 -4.95
C PHE A 38 -57.20 -14.79 -6.29
N ILE A 39 -56.43 -13.70 -6.38
CA ILE A 39 -56.24 -12.95 -7.63
C ILE A 39 -55.56 -13.84 -8.68
N ASN A 40 -54.48 -14.53 -8.28
CA ASN A 40 -53.71 -15.41 -9.17
C ASN A 40 -54.57 -16.50 -9.81
N GLU A 41 -55.53 -17.06 -9.07
CA GLU A 41 -56.41 -18.13 -9.54
C GLU A 41 -57.65 -17.66 -10.31
N LYS A 42 -58.23 -16.51 -9.97
CA LYS A 42 -59.59 -16.13 -10.42
C LYS A 42 -59.62 -15.01 -11.45
N VAL A 43 -58.53 -14.26 -11.63
CA VAL A 43 -58.44 -13.11 -12.54
C VAL A 43 -57.64 -13.51 -13.78
N LYS A 44 -58.26 -13.39 -14.96
CA LYS A 44 -57.65 -13.77 -16.25
C LYS A 44 -56.94 -12.63 -16.98
N GLU A 45 -57.37 -11.39 -16.74
CA GLU A 45 -56.79 -10.18 -17.35
C GLU A 45 -55.49 -9.83 -16.63
N GLU A 46 -54.38 -9.75 -17.36
CA GLU A 46 -53.02 -9.66 -16.80
C GLU A 46 -52.73 -8.27 -16.19
N GLU A 47 -53.25 -7.20 -16.78
CA GLU A 47 -53.05 -5.82 -16.33
C GLU A 47 -53.74 -5.52 -14.99
N ASP A 48 -55.01 -5.92 -14.86
CA ASP A 48 -55.79 -5.81 -13.61
C ASP A 48 -55.21 -6.70 -12.49
N LYS A 49 -54.69 -7.87 -12.87
CA LYS A 49 -54.04 -8.81 -11.96
C LYS A 49 -52.76 -8.22 -11.36
N ASN A 50 -51.91 -7.63 -12.18
CA ASN A 50 -50.65 -7.05 -11.73
C ASN A 50 -50.88 -5.84 -10.82
N THR A 51 -51.83 -4.97 -11.17
CA THR A 51 -52.14 -3.76 -10.39
C THR A 51 -52.62 -4.09 -8.98
N GLU A 52 -53.54 -5.05 -8.83
CA GLU A 52 -54.06 -5.43 -7.50
C GLU A 52 -53.04 -6.21 -6.67
N ILE A 53 -52.19 -7.02 -7.30
CA ILE A 53 -51.08 -7.68 -6.60
C ILE A 53 -50.08 -6.66 -6.05
N ILE A 54 -49.75 -5.62 -6.81
CA ILE A 54 -48.89 -4.52 -6.34
C ILE A 54 -49.54 -3.81 -5.14
N ASN A 55 -50.83 -3.47 -5.21
CA ASN A 55 -51.54 -2.84 -4.09
C ASN A 55 -51.50 -3.69 -2.81
N ILE A 56 -51.69 -5.02 -2.94
CA ILE A 56 -51.67 -5.93 -1.78
C ILE A 56 -50.26 -6.11 -1.25
N LYS A 57 -49.23 -6.19 -2.11
CA LYS A 57 -47.82 -6.19 -1.67
C LYS A 57 -47.48 -4.92 -0.90
N ASN A 58 -47.91 -3.75 -1.38
CA ASN A 58 -47.76 -2.49 -0.65
C ASN A 58 -48.48 -2.54 0.71
N ALA A 59 -49.66 -3.14 0.80
CA ALA A 59 -50.37 -3.34 2.06
C ALA A 59 -49.64 -4.30 3.01
N ILE A 60 -48.97 -5.34 2.50
CA ILE A 60 -48.10 -6.25 3.27
C ILE A 60 -46.89 -5.47 3.81
N ASN A 61 -46.18 -4.72 2.97
CA ASN A 61 -45.04 -3.90 3.38
C ASN A 61 -45.43 -2.87 4.46
N GLN A 62 -46.56 -2.19 4.29
CA GLN A 62 -47.13 -1.31 5.32
C GLN A 62 -47.57 -2.05 6.59
N THR A 63 -47.81 -3.36 6.54
CA THR A 63 -48.16 -4.16 7.72
C THR A 63 -46.91 -4.53 8.50
N TYR A 64 -45.83 -4.89 7.80
CA TYR A 64 -44.51 -5.08 8.41
C TYR A 64 -43.97 -3.79 9.02
N SER A 65 -44.03 -2.65 8.32
CA SER A 65 -43.63 -1.34 8.87
C SER A 65 -44.41 -0.99 10.16
N VAL A 66 -45.74 -1.18 10.19
CA VAL A 66 -46.52 -0.99 11.43
C VAL A 66 -46.14 -1.99 12.55
N GLN A 67 -45.73 -3.21 12.19
CA GLN A 67 -45.23 -4.17 13.17
C GLN A 67 -43.87 -3.73 13.74
N VAL A 68 -42.96 -3.25 12.88
CA VAL A 68 -41.66 -2.66 13.24
C VAL A 68 -41.88 -1.51 14.23
N ASP A 69 -42.74 -0.54 13.88
CA ASP A 69 -43.12 0.57 14.75
C ASP A 69 -43.54 0.10 16.15
N ASN A 70 -44.38 -0.92 16.24
CA ASN A 70 -44.85 -1.42 17.53
C ASN A 70 -43.71 -2.01 18.38
N VAL A 71 -42.79 -2.74 17.76
CA VAL A 71 -41.62 -3.31 18.45
C VAL A 71 -40.65 -2.19 18.86
N VAL A 72 -40.36 -1.25 17.96
CA VAL A 72 -39.52 -0.09 18.20
C VAL A 72 -40.04 0.76 19.36
N GLN A 73 -41.35 1.03 19.40
CA GLN A 73 -41.96 1.75 20.52
C GLN A 73 -41.83 0.99 21.85
N GLY A 74 -41.82 -0.35 21.82
CA GLY A 74 -41.48 -1.18 22.98
C GLY A 74 -40.03 -0.99 23.44
N ALA A 75 -39.09 -1.01 22.50
CA ALA A 75 -37.67 -0.80 22.75
C ALA A 75 -37.39 0.60 23.34
N ILE A 76 -37.96 1.65 22.76
CA ILE A 76 -37.84 3.04 23.26
C ILE A 76 -38.33 3.15 24.72
N ARG A 77 -39.45 2.50 25.07
CA ARG A 77 -39.93 2.47 26.47
C ARG A 77 -38.97 1.75 27.40
N LEU A 78 -38.30 0.69 26.95
CA LEU A 78 -37.30 -0.03 27.74
C LEU A 78 -36.05 0.83 27.97
N THR A 79 -35.60 1.56 26.96
CA THR A 79 -34.52 2.56 27.06
C THR A 79 -34.88 3.64 28.09
N ALA A 80 -36.08 4.20 28.04
CA ALA A 80 -36.57 5.18 29.02
C ALA A 80 -36.63 4.60 30.46
N GLN A 81 -36.83 3.29 30.60
CA GLN A 81 -36.77 2.57 31.87
C GLN A 81 -35.35 2.14 32.29
N LYS A 82 -34.31 2.54 31.53
CA LYS A 82 -32.91 2.15 31.73
C LYS A 82 -32.65 0.64 31.63
N LYS A 83 -33.50 -0.10 30.91
CA LYS A 83 -33.35 -1.53 30.64
C LYS A 83 -32.66 -1.74 29.29
N PHE A 84 -31.44 -1.23 29.15
CA PHE A 84 -30.73 -1.09 27.87
C PHE A 84 -30.50 -2.40 27.11
N ASP A 85 -30.13 -3.49 27.80
CA ASP A 85 -29.91 -4.80 27.16
C ASP A 85 -31.20 -5.37 26.56
N LYS A 86 -32.32 -5.19 27.27
CA LYS A 86 -33.64 -5.61 26.78
C LYS A 86 -34.11 -4.74 25.62
N ALA A 87 -33.86 -3.43 25.68
CA ALA A 87 -34.16 -2.53 24.58
C ALA A 87 -33.38 -2.93 23.31
N LYS A 88 -32.09 -3.27 23.47
CA LYS A 88 -31.24 -3.76 22.38
C LYS A 88 -31.77 -5.05 21.76
N GLU A 89 -32.23 -6.01 22.58
CA GLU A 89 -32.87 -7.24 22.09
C GLU A 89 -34.15 -6.94 21.29
N GLU A 90 -34.99 -6.02 21.75
CA GLU A 90 -36.19 -5.61 21.02
C GLU A 90 -35.86 -4.89 19.71
N PHE A 91 -34.85 -4.01 19.67
CA PHE A 91 -34.39 -3.42 18.40
C PHE A 91 -33.87 -4.49 17.42
N GLN A 92 -33.17 -5.51 17.90
CA GLN A 92 -32.77 -6.64 17.05
C GLN A 92 -33.96 -7.44 16.54
N ASN A 93 -35.04 -7.55 17.32
CA ASN A 93 -36.26 -8.18 16.85
C ASN A 93 -36.97 -7.30 15.81
N ALA A 94 -36.94 -5.97 15.94
CA ALA A 94 -37.46 -5.06 14.92
C ALA A 94 -36.70 -5.22 13.59
N LEU A 95 -35.36 -5.28 13.61
CA LEU A 95 -34.53 -5.51 12.42
C LEU A 95 -34.90 -6.81 11.69
N LYS A 96 -35.20 -7.90 12.42
CA LYS A 96 -35.66 -9.16 11.80
C LYS A 96 -37.00 -9.03 11.09
N VAL A 97 -37.88 -8.13 11.53
CA VAL A 97 -39.16 -7.87 10.86
C VAL A 97 -38.93 -7.01 9.59
N VAL A 98 -37.93 -6.14 9.60
CA VAL A 98 -37.53 -5.34 8.43
C VAL A 98 -37.00 -6.21 7.29
N ASP A 99 -36.34 -7.34 7.59
CA ASP A 99 -35.90 -8.31 6.59
C ASP A 99 -37.07 -8.90 5.77
N ASP A 100 -38.30 -8.88 6.31
CA ASP A 100 -39.51 -9.38 5.64
C ASP A 100 -40.20 -8.31 4.73
N ILE A 101 -39.68 -7.07 4.69
CA ILE A 101 -40.20 -5.99 3.82
C ILE A 101 -39.65 -6.14 2.40
N ASP A 102 -40.53 -6.25 1.41
CA ASP A 102 -40.17 -6.43 0.00
C ASP A 102 -39.87 -5.10 -0.73
N ASP A 103 -40.28 -3.95 -0.19
CA ASP A 103 -40.05 -2.62 -0.75
C ASP A 103 -38.67 -2.09 -0.32
N PRO A 104 -37.69 -1.94 -1.23
CA PRO A 104 -36.32 -1.55 -0.87
C PRO A 104 -36.22 -0.17 -0.24
N ASP A 105 -36.99 0.80 -0.71
CA ASP A 105 -36.92 2.18 -0.21
C ASP A 105 -37.48 2.26 1.21
N LEU A 106 -38.58 1.55 1.47
CA LEU A 106 -39.16 1.44 2.81
C LEU A 106 -38.25 0.63 3.75
N GLN A 107 -37.66 -0.46 3.27
CA GLN A 107 -36.75 -1.28 4.04
C GLN A 107 -35.51 -0.48 4.48
N GLU A 108 -34.90 0.28 3.56
CA GLU A 108 -33.75 1.12 3.86
C GLU A 108 -34.09 2.21 4.89
N ALA A 109 -35.23 2.89 4.74
CA ALA A 109 -35.68 3.91 5.69
C ALA A 109 -35.87 3.36 7.12
N GLU A 110 -36.50 2.19 7.25
CA GLU A 110 -36.71 1.51 8.55
C GLU A 110 -35.38 1.04 9.17
N LEU A 111 -34.45 0.51 8.35
CA LEU A 111 -33.11 0.12 8.82
C LEU A 111 -32.35 1.32 9.38
N ASP A 112 -32.35 2.45 8.69
CA ASP A 112 -31.66 3.66 9.11
C ASP A 112 -32.24 4.21 10.42
N GLU A 113 -33.56 4.25 10.55
CA GLU A 113 -34.23 4.70 11.76
C GLU A 113 -33.92 3.80 12.97
N ILE A 114 -34.00 2.46 12.80
CA ILE A 114 -33.70 1.52 13.89
C ILE A 114 -32.22 1.57 14.28
N ASN A 115 -31.30 1.61 13.31
CA ASN A 115 -29.87 1.68 13.59
C ASN A 115 -29.51 2.96 14.34
N LYS A 116 -30.15 4.09 13.98
CA LYS A 116 -30.05 5.34 14.74
C LYS A 116 -30.51 5.14 16.19
N LEU A 117 -31.69 4.57 16.40
CA LEU A 117 -32.25 4.35 17.75
C LEU A 117 -31.41 3.38 18.60
N ILE A 118 -30.80 2.36 18.00
CA ILE A 118 -29.84 1.46 18.68
C ILE A 118 -28.66 2.27 19.23
N LYS A 119 -28.13 3.20 18.42
CA LYS A 119 -27.03 4.07 18.82
C LYS A 119 -27.45 5.08 19.89
N GLU A 120 -28.67 5.62 19.82
CA GLU A 120 -29.23 6.47 20.87
C GLU A 120 -29.39 5.72 22.21
N ASN A 121 -29.81 4.45 22.16
CA ASN A 121 -29.85 3.60 23.35
C ASN A 121 -28.46 3.34 23.95
N GLU A 122 -27.44 3.15 23.11
CA GLU A 122 -26.04 3.00 23.55
C GLU A 122 -25.50 4.28 24.19
N ILE A 123 -25.79 5.45 23.60
CA ILE A 123 -25.45 6.76 24.17
C ILE A 123 -26.09 6.93 25.55
N GLU A 124 -27.39 6.68 25.70
CA GLU A 124 -28.09 6.83 26.99
C GLU A 124 -27.59 5.84 28.06
N GLN A 125 -27.18 4.63 27.66
CA GLN A 125 -26.55 3.67 28.56
C GLN A 125 -25.21 4.19 29.10
N LEU A 126 -24.34 4.68 28.20
CA LEU A 126 -23.05 5.25 28.56
C LEU A 126 -23.22 6.51 29.42
N MET A 127 -24.17 7.38 29.07
CA MET A 127 -24.52 8.57 29.86
C MET A 127 -24.99 8.21 31.26
N THR A 128 -25.88 7.22 31.40
CA THR A 128 -26.37 6.76 32.70
C THR A 128 -25.22 6.28 33.58
N LYS A 129 -24.31 5.48 33.02
CA LYS A 129 -23.13 5.00 33.74
C LYS A 129 -22.16 6.12 34.12
N GLY A 130 -21.95 7.09 33.21
CA GLY A 130 -21.16 8.28 33.49
C GLY A 130 -21.74 9.10 34.66
N PHE A 131 -23.07 9.28 34.70
CA PHE A 131 -23.74 9.98 35.81
C PHE A 131 -23.65 9.22 37.14
N GLU A 132 -23.79 7.89 37.14
CA GLU A 132 -23.63 7.06 38.34
C GLU A 132 -22.21 7.21 38.92
N LEU A 133 -21.17 7.13 38.07
CA LEU A 133 -19.79 7.33 38.47
C LEU A 133 -19.51 8.76 38.97
N LYS A 134 -20.15 9.77 38.37
CA LYS A 134 -20.07 11.16 38.84
C LYS A 134 -20.63 11.30 40.26
N ILE A 135 -21.75 10.63 40.57
CA ILE A 135 -22.35 10.62 41.93
C ILE A 135 -21.44 9.88 42.93
N GLU A 136 -20.74 8.83 42.49
CA GLU A 136 -19.75 8.11 43.29
C GLU A 136 -18.42 8.87 43.49
N ASN A 137 -18.32 10.12 43.01
CA ASN A 137 -17.10 10.95 42.99
C ASN A 137 -15.93 10.32 42.19
N LYS A 138 -16.22 9.47 41.20
CA LYS A 138 -15.24 8.90 40.28
C LYS A 138 -15.20 9.69 38.97
N SER A 139 -14.85 10.97 39.07
CA SER A 139 -14.94 11.94 37.97
C SER A 139 -14.11 11.56 36.73
N ASP A 140 -12.92 10.98 36.93
CA ASP A 140 -12.06 10.58 35.80
C ASP A 140 -12.64 9.38 35.03
N GLU A 141 -13.24 8.40 35.73
CA GLU A 141 -13.94 7.28 35.11
C GLU A 141 -15.23 7.75 34.42
N ALA A 142 -15.97 8.68 35.02
CA ALA A 142 -17.19 9.26 34.44
C ALA A 142 -16.91 9.96 33.10
N VAL A 143 -15.81 10.72 33.01
CA VAL A 143 -15.40 11.40 31.76
C VAL A 143 -15.13 10.40 30.64
N GLU A 144 -14.59 9.24 30.94
CA GLU A 144 -14.32 8.21 29.91
C GLU A 144 -15.63 7.69 29.28
N PHE A 145 -16.65 7.44 30.10
CA PHE A 145 -17.98 7.08 29.59
C PHE A 145 -18.63 8.21 28.79
N PHE A 146 -18.50 9.47 29.24
CA PHE A 146 -19.00 10.61 28.47
C PHE A 146 -18.26 10.81 27.15
N LYS A 147 -16.95 10.55 27.08
CA LYS A 147 -16.18 10.59 25.83
C LYS A 147 -16.60 9.49 24.85
N GLN A 148 -16.86 8.28 25.35
CA GLN A 148 -17.40 7.19 24.53
C GLN A 148 -18.79 7.55 23.99
N ALA A 149 -19.67 8.10 24.84
CA ALA A 149 -20.98 8.60 24.42
C ALA A 149 -20.84 9.71 23.37
N LEU A 150 -19.89 10.63 23.55
CA LEU A 150 -19.62 11.73 22.62
C LEU A 150 -19.19 11.21 21.24
N SER A 151 -18.25 10.25 21.21
CA SER A 151 -17.77 9.67 19.95
C SER A 151 -18.90 9.03 19.14
N ILE A 152 -19.85 8.36 19.81
CA ILE A 152 -21.02 7.79 19.14
C ILE A 152 -21.98 8.89 18.69
N ALA A 153 -22.26 9.87 19.56
CA ALA A 153 -23.15 10.98 19.26
C ALA A 153 -22.67 11.84 18.08
N GLU A 154 -21.35 12.05 17.94
CA GLU A 154 -20.78 12.78 16.80
C GLU A 154 -21.04 12.09 15.48
N VAL A 155 -21.06 10.75 15.44
CA VAL A 155 -21.39 9.96 14.24
C VAL A 155 -22.89 9.97 13.94
N VAL A 156 -23.73 9.89 14.99
CA VAL A 156 -25.18 9.82 14.84
C VAL A 156 -25.78 11.18 14.44
N TYR A 157 -25.20 12.29 14.91
CA TYR A 157 -25.77 13.63 14.77
C TYR A 157 -24.99 14.57 13.84
N VAL A 158 -24.14 14.04 12.94
CA VAL A 158 -23.28 14.83 12.01
C VAL A 158 -24.06 15.92 11.25
N SER A 159 -25.31 15.67 10.89
CA SER A 159 -26.15 16.57 10.08
C SER A 159 -27.01 17.55 10.89
N ASP A 160 -27.06 17.42 12.22
CA ASP A 160 -27.94 18.21 13.09
C ASP A 160 -27.13 19.02 14.12
N PHE A 161 -26.62 20.17 13.66
CA PHE A 161 -25.75 21.06 14.44
C PHE A 161 -26.39 21.59 15.73
N ARG A 162 -27.70 21.37 15.94
CA ARG A 162 -28.44 21.78 17.15
C ARG A 162 -28.94 20.60 17.96
N ASN A 163 -28.32 19.44 17.85
CA ASN A 163 -28.73 18.29 18.65
C ASN A 163 -28.46 18.52 20.15
N GLU A 164 -29.53 18.63 20.93
CA GLU A 164 -29.49 18.85 22.38
C GLU A 164 -28.73 17.76 23.14
N GLY A 165 -28.72 16.52 22.62
CA GLY A 165 -27.99 15.38 23.20
C GLY A 165 -26.47 15.56 23.11
N LEU A 166 -25.95 15.94 21.93
CA LEU A 166 -24.52 16.21 21.73
C LEU A 166 -24.03 17.36 22.63
N ALA A 167 -24.81 18.45 22.69
CA ALA A 167 -24.50 19.59 23.53
C ALA A 167 -24.46 19.21 25.03
N ARG A 168 -25.42 18.40 25.48
CA ARG A 168 -25.46 17.91 26.86
C ARG A 168 -24.20 17.13 27.25
N ILE A 169 -23.73 16.21 26.40
CA ILE A 169 -22.51 15.42 26.67
C ILE A 169 -21.29 16.34 26.83
N LYS A 170 -21.13 17.32 25.93
CA LYS A 170 -20.03 18.29 25.98
C LYS A 170 -20.07 19.15 27.25
N ILE A 171 -21.27 19.58 27.67
CA ILE A 171 -21.47 20.35 28.91
C ILE A 171 -21.05 19.53 30.14
N GLU A 172 -21.39 18.25 30.20
CA GLU A 172 -21.03 17.41 31.36
C GLU A 172 -19.52 17.19 31.50
N ILE A 173 -18.83 16.94 30.38
CA ILE A 173 -17.36 16.82 30.37
C ILE A 173 -16.70 18.14 30.80
N THR A 174 -17.20 19.25 30.26
CA THR A 174 -16.76 20.62 30.56
C THR A 174 -16.86 20.92 32.06
N GLN A 175 -18.04 20.68 32.66
CA GLN A 175 -18.26 20.95 34.08
C GLN A 175 -17.34 20.16 35.02
N ILE A 176 -17.03 18.90 34.68
CA ILE A 176 -16.12 18.07 35.49
C ILE A 176 -14.71 18.65 35.47
N TYR A 177 -14.20 18.99 34.29
CA TYR A 177 -12.87 19.59 34.20
C TYR A 177 -12.83 20.98 34.83
N ASP A 178 -13.87 21.80 34.68
CA ASP A 178 -13.95 23.12 35.31
C ASP A 178 -13.79 23.04 36.82
N SER A 179 -14.58 22.20 37.47
CA SER A 179 -14.48 21.99 38.92
C SER A 179 -13.07 21.53 39.33
N LYS A 180 -12.50 20.56 38.59
CA LYS A 180 -11.17 20.03 38.90
C LYS A 180 -10.07 21.08 38.73
N ILE A 181 -10.12 21.86 37.67
CA ILE A 181 -9.15 22.92 37.40
C ILE A 181 -9.27 24.02 38.47
N ASP A 182 -10.49 24.44 38.82
CA ASP A 182 -10.70 25.48 39.82
C ASP A 182 -10.18 25.06 41.20
N ASP A 183 -10.44 23.81 41.63
CA ASP A 183 -9.90 23.25 42.88
C ASP A 183 -8.37 23.29 42.90
N ILE A 184 -7.71 22.82 41.82
CA ILE A 184 -6.25 22.82 41.70
C ILE A 184 -5.71 24.25 41.70
N VAL A 185 -6.35 25.17 40.97
CA VAL A 185 -5.92 26.57 40.90
C VAL A 185 -6.05 27.27 42.25
N GLU A 186 -7.13 27.04 42.99
CA GLU A 186 -7.31 27.57 44.35
C GLU A 186 -6.25 27.03 45.30
N GLN A 187 -5.95 25.72 45.23
CA GLN A 187 -4.87 25.12 46.01
C GLN A 187 -3.51 25.75 45.68
N GLY A 188 -3.21 25.96 44.39
CA GLY A 188 -1.97 26.62 43.97
C GLY A 188 -1.86 28.07 44.47
N LYS A 189 -2.97 28.82 44.44
CA LYS A 189 -3.04 30.18 45.02
C LYS A 189 -2.82 30.17 46.52
N LYS A 190 -3.36 29.18 47.24
CA LYS A 190 -3.16 29.01 48.68
C LYS A 190 -1.68 28.77 49.01
N PHE A 191 -1.04 27.81 48.35
CA PHE A 191 0.40 27.55 48.52
C PHE A 191 1.25 28.79 48.23
N LYS A 192 0.91 29.55 47.18
CA LYS A 192 1.56 30.82 46.87
C LYS A 192 1.42 31.83 48.01
N HIS A 193 0.22 31.98 48.58
CA HIS A 193 -0.02 32.91 49.71
C HIS A 193 0.70 32.46 51.00
N GLU A 194 0.83 31.16 51.22
CA GLU A 194 1.54 30.57 52.36
C GLU A 194 3.08 30.59 52.19
N GLY A 195 3.59 31.05 51.04
CA GLY A 195 5.02 31.10 50.73
C GLY A 195 5.63 29.76 50.31
N GLN A 196 4.80 28.72 50.14
CA GLN A 196 5.20 27.40 49.66
C GLN A 196 5.35 27.41 48.13
N ASN A 197 6.39 28.11 47.66
CA ASN A 197 6.57 28.44 46.24
C ASN A 197 6.72 27.21 45.33
N ASP A 198 7.47 26.19 45.74
CA ASP A 198 7.70 25.01 44.90
C ASP A 198 6.41 24.15 44.77
N ASP A 199 5.66 24.03 45.86
CA ASP A 199 4.34 23.38 45.87
C ASP A 199 3.34 24.15 44.99
N ALA A 200 3.32 25.49 45.09
CA ALA A 200 2.48 26.34 44.25
C ALA A 200 2.81 26.16 42.75
N ILE A 201 4.09 26.15 42.37
CA ILE A 201 4.52 25.95 40.98
C ILE A 201 4.10 24.55 40.50
N LYS A 202 4.28 23.51 41.32
CA LYS A 202 3.86 22.14 40.98
C LYS A 202 2.36 22.07 40.75
N THR A 203 1.56 22.64 41.64
CA THR A 203 0.10 22.66 41.54
C THR A 203 -0.37 23.47 40.32
N PHE A 204 0.24 24.61 40.01
CA PHE A 204 -0.07 25.37 38.79
C PHE A 204 0.28 24.61 37.50
N ARG A 205 1.37 23.84 37.48
CA ARG A 205 1.69 22.97 36.34
C ARG A 205 0.65 21.85 36.19
N GLU A 206 0.21 21.25 37.28
CA GLU A 206 -0.86 20.25 37.28
C GLU A 206 -2.19 20.83 36.74
N ALA A 207 -2.52 22.08 37.10
CA ALA A 207 -3.66 22.78 36.55
C ALA A 207 -3.54 22.95 35.02
N LEU A 208 -2.38 23.38 34.52
CA LEU A 208 -2.14 23.52 33.08
C LEU A 208 -2.25 22.18 32.34
N GLN A 209 -1.69 21.10 32.90
CA GLN A 209 -1.83 19.74 32.35
C GLN A 209 -3.27 19.24 32.36
N THR A 210 -4.05 19.64 33.36
CA THR A 210 -5.48 19.30 33.41
C THR A 210 -6.27 20.09 32.37
N ILE A 211 -5.93 21.35 32.12
CA ILE A 211 -6.51 22.16 31.04
C ILE A 211 -6.20 21.56 29.65
N GLU A 212 -5.04 20.96 29.43
CA GLU A 212 -4.73 20.29 28.16
C GLU A 212 -5.69 19.13 27.82
N LYS A 213 -6.36 18.55 28.82
CA LYS A 213 -7.35 17.48 28.64
C LYS A 213 -8.74 18.00 28.27
N TYR A 214 -8.90 19.33 28.21
CA TYR A 214 -10.14 20.02 27.92
C TYR A 214 -10.46 19.99 26.42
N PHE A 215 -11.74 19.90 26.06
CA PHE A 215 -12.17 19.81 24.66
C PHE A 215 -12.04 21.15 23.91
N ASP A 216 -12.25 22.27 24.60
CA ASP A 216 -12.14 23.64 24.05
C ASP A 216 -11.05 24.45 24.79
N LEU A 217 -9.81 24.37 24.31
CA LEU A 217 -8.68 25.09 24.89
C LEU A 217 -8.80 26.61 24.76
N ASP A 218 -9.49 27.09 23.72
CA ASP A 218 -9.67 28.52 23.47
C ASP A 218 -10.55 29.17 24.54
N ALA A 219 -11.61 28.47 24.98
CA ALA A 219 -12.43 28.89 26.11
C ALA A 219 -11.62 29.06 27.41
N LYS A 220 -10.45 28.39 27.55
CA LYS A 220 -9.58 28.43 28.73
C LYS A 220 -8.37 29.34 28.61
N LYS A 221 -8.22 30.08 27.51
CA LYS A 221 -7.06 30.96 27.27
C LYS A 221 -6.79 31.97 28.40
N THR A 222 -7.85 32.58 28.96
CA THR A 222 -7.73 33.53 30.07
C THR A 222 -7.24 32.86 31.35
N GLN A 223 -7.73 31.66 31.65
CA GLN A 223 -7.32 30.89 32.83
C GLN A 223 -5.87 30.43 32.70
N ILE A 224 -5.46 29.91 31.52
CA ILE A 224 -4.07 29.56 31.21
C ILE A 224 -3.14 30.75 31.44
N THR A 225 -3.51 31.92 30.91
CA THR A 225 -2.72 33.15 31.07
C THR A 225 -2.58 33.54 32.53
N THR A 226 -3.66 33.45 33.30
CA THR A 226 -3.68 33.76 34.74
C THR A 226 -2.76 32.83 35.55
N ILE A 227 -2.77 31.52 35.24
CA ILE A 227 -1.91 30.53 35.91
C ILE A 227 -0.43 30.76 35.56
N LYS A 228 -0.12 31.01 34.27
CA LYS A 228 1.23 31.34 33.81
C LYS A 228 1.75 32.61 34.47
N ASN A 229 0.94 33.67 34.53
CA ASN A 229 1.30 34.92 35.21
C ASN A 229 1.54 34.71 36.71
N SER A 230 0.67 33.95 37.38
CA SER A 230 0.83 33.63 38.80
C SER A 230 2.12 32.85 39.09
N THR A 231 2.50 31.95 38.17
CA THR A 231 3.76 31.20 38.24
C THR A 231 4.97 32.11 37.99
N ASN A 232 4.89 32.99 37.00
CA ASN A 232 5.95 33.95 36.68
C ASN A 232 6.19 34.95 37.83
N GLU A 233 5.14 35.37 38.54
CA GLU A 233 5.29 36.21 39.74
C GLU A 233 6.08 35.52 40.85
N ILE A 234 5.89 34.21 41.05
CA ILE A 234 6.67 33.43 42.04
C ILE A 234 8.16 33.44 41.66
N TYR A 235 8.47 33.19 40.38
CA TYR A 235 9.86 33.25 39.90
C TYR A 235 10.46 34.66 40.00
N SER A 236 9.73 35.71 39.59
CA SER A 236 10.15 37.11 39.71
C SER A 236 10.50 37.48 41.16
N ASN A 237 9.67 37.06 42.13
CA ASN A 237 9.95 37.30 43.55
C ASN A 237 11.21 36.57 44.06
N ARG A 238 11.60 35.46 43.44
CA ARG A 238 12.87 34.75 43.74
C ARG A 238 14.07 35.33 43.00
N ILE A 239 13.87 35.91 41.81
CA ILE A 239 14.90 36.54 40.98
C ILE A 239 15.38 37.87 41.57
N LYS A 240 14.45 38.74 41.98
CA LYS A 240 14.77 40.10 42.46
C LYS A 240 15.82 40.14 43.60
N PRO A 241 15.73 39.31 44.65
CA PRO A 241 16.74 39.27 45.69
C PRO A 241 18.14 38.89 45.17
N LEU A 242 18.24 37.93 44.25
CA LEU A 242 19.51 37.50 43.66
C LEU A 242 20.15 38.61 42.83
N VAL A 243 19.35 39.33 42.04
CA VAL A 243 19.83 40.48 41.26
C VAL A 243 20.31 41.62 42.17
N ASN A 244 19.60 41.90 43.26
CA ASN A 244 20.01 42.92 44.22
C ASN A 244 21.30 42.53 44.97
N GLU A 245 21.38 41.29 45.45
CA GLU A 245 22.59 40.76 46.11
C GLU A 245 23.78 40.80 45.16
N GLY A 246 23.60 40.36 43.91
CA GLY A 246 24.63 40.45 42.87
C GLY A 246 25.12 41.89 42.66
N LYS A 247 24.21 42.87 42.59
CA LYS A 247 24.57 44.30 42.48
C LYS A 247 25.32 44.81 43.70
N ASP A 248 24.97 44.37 44.91
CA ASP A 248 25.66 44.77 46.14
C ASP A 248 27.04 44.11 46.28
N LEU A 249 27.20 42.87 45.81
CA LEU A 249 28.50 42.19 45.71
C LEU A 249 29.45 42.91 44.73
N LEU A 250 28.93 43.43 43.62
CA LEU A 250 29.73 44.26 42.69
C LEU A 250 30.28 45.54 43.35
N LYS A 251 29.47 46.21 44.19
CA LYS A 251 29.94 47.41 44.94
C LYS A 251 31.05 47.09 45.93
N LYS A 252 31.14 45.83 46.37
CA LYS A 252 32.18 45.31 47.29
C LYS A 252 33.37 44.70 46.55
N ASP A 253 33.42 44.80 45.22
CA ASP A 253 34.45 44.22 44.35
C ASP A 253 34.52 42.67 44.42
N LEU A 254 33.41 42.01 44.78
CA LEU A 254 33.30 40.54 44.86
C LEU A 254 32.71 39.97 43.56
N ILE A 255 33.45 40.11 42.46
CA ILE A 255 32.96 39.86 41.09
C ILE A 255 32.47 38.42 40.88
N GLU A 256 33.23 37.39 41.27
CA GLU A 256 32.83 35.99 41.04
C GLU A 256 31.56 35.60 41.80
N GLN A 257 31.39 36.12 43.01
CA GLN A 257 30.19 35.88 43.81
C GLN A 257 28.99 36.58 43.17
N ALA A 258 29.17 37.81 42.66
CA ALA A 258 28.12 38.51 41.93
C ALA A 258 27.68 37.76 40.67
N ILE A 259 28.62 37.24 39.86
CA ILE A 259 28.32 36.43 38.68
C ILE A 259 27.53 35.18 39.07
N SER A 260 27.90 34.51 40.16
CA SER A 260 27.18 33.34 40.67
C SER A 260 25.72 33.69 40.98
N GLU A 261 25.46 34.80 41.67
CA GLU A 261 24.09 35.25 41.98
C GLU A 261 23.29 35.60 40.72
N PHE A 262 23.89 36.29 39.76
CA PHE A 262 23.22 36.59 38.49
C PHE A 262 22.94 35.33 37.67
N ASN A 263 23.84 34.34 37.64
CA ASN A 263 23.60 33.07 36.96
C ASN A 263 22.46 32.27 37.62
N ASN A 264 22.35 32.29 38.95
CA ASN A 264 21.20 31.74 39.66
C ASN A 264 19.90 32.45 39.24
N ALA A 265 19.93 33.78 39.11
CA ALA A 265 18.81 34.56 38.62
C ALA A 265 18.41 34.20 37.17
N VAL A 266 19.39 34.04 36.27
CA VAL A 266 19.16 33.56 34.88
C VAL A 266 18.50 32.19 34.88
N SER A 267 19.00 31.26 35.70
CA SER A 267 18.42 29.91 35.80
C SER A 267 16.96 29.94 36.22
N LEU A 268 16.57 30.83 37.13
CA LEU A 268 15.17 31.00 37.52
C LEU A 268 14.35 31.67 36.42
N ALA A 269 14.90 32.70 35.75
CA ALA A 269 14.23 33.38 34.64
C ALA A 269 13.94 32.45 33.46
N ASN A 270 14.84 31.49 33.19
CA ASN A 270 14.63 30.49 32.14
C ASN A 270 13.42 29.58 32.40
N ASN A 271 13.07 29.34 33.67
CA ASN A 271 11.90 28.55 34.07
C ASN A 271 10.58 29.32 33.99
N MET A 272 10.61 30.62 33.72
CA MET A 272 9.40 31.44 33.51
C MET A 272 8.77 31.14 32.15
N TYR A 273 7.44 31.20 32.10
CA TYR A 273 6.67 31.20 30.87
C TYR A 273 6.90 32.51 30.09
N ALA A 274 6.74 32.48 28.76
CA ALA A 274 6.86 33.67 27.92
C ALA A 274 5.85 34.74 28.36
N SER A 275 6.36 35.92 28.75
CA SER A 275 5.57 37.09 29.10
C SER A 275 6.46 38.33 29.14
N ASP A 276 5.84 39.52 29.14
CA ASP A 276 6.56 40.80 29.31
C ASP A 276 7.37 40.83 30.61
N LEU A 277 6.86 40.20 31.69
CA LEU A 277 7.58 40.07 32.95
C LEU A 277 8.87 39.25 32.81
N LYS A 278 8.86 38.14 32.06
CA LYS A 278 10.08 37.36 31.80
C LYS A 278 11.12 38.21 31.05
N ASN A 279 10.69 38.92 30.03
CA ASN A 279 11.56 39.79 29.23
C ASN A 279 12.18 40.90 30.09
N LEU A 280 11.37 41.52 30.97
CA LEU A 280 11.83 42.53 31.92
C LEU A 280 12.89 41.97 32.88
N GLU A 281 12.64 40.81 33.50
CA GLU A 281 13.59 40.20 34.44
C GLU A 281 14.92 39.82 33.73
N ILE A 282 14.86 39.24 32.53
CA ILE A 282 16.05 38.93 31.72
C ILE A 282 16.84 40.21 31.40
N SER A 283 16.15 41.29 30.99
CA SER A 283 16.77 42.58 30.71
C SER A 283 17.50 43.14 31.94
N LEU A 284 16.87 43.11 33.11
CA LEU A 284 17.46 43.61 34.35
C LEU A 284 18.71 42.80 34.77
N ILE A 285 18.69 41.49 34.55
CA ILE A 285 19.87 40.64 34.80
C ILE A 285 20.98 40.96 33.78
N ALA A 286 20.63 41.11 32.50
CA ALA A 286 21.58 41.44 31.43
C ALA A 286 22.27 42.80 31.67
N GLU A 287 21.52 43.82 32.08
CA GLU A 287 22.06 45.16 32.42
C GLU A 287 23.13 45.11 33.51
N ALA A 288 23.05 44.15 34.43
CA ALA A 288 24.00 44.00 35.53
C ALA A 288 25.18 43.09 35.17
N LEU A 289 24.92 41.97 34.50
CA LEU A 289 25.92 40.92 34.25
C LEU A 289 26.74 41.14 32.97
N ASN A 290 26.13 41.60 31.88
CA ASN A 290 26.81 41.73 30.59
C ASN A 290 28.01 42.71 30.60
N PRO A 291 27.97 43.86 31.33
CA PRO A 291 29.15 44.73 31.45
C PRO A 291 30.40 44.02 32.00
N ILE A 292 30.22 43.05 32.90
CA ILE A 292 31.32 42.29 33.48
C ILE A 292 31.99 41.40 32.43
N TYR A 293 31.18 40.73 31.61
CA TYR A 293 31.69 39.92 30.51
C TYR A 293 32.44 40.78 29.48
N ILE A 294 31.94 41.97 29.17
CA ILE A 294 32.60 42.90 28.25
C ILE A 294 33.98 43.32 28.78
N GLU A 295 34.11 43.66 30.07
CA GLU A 295 35.43 43.98 30.66
C GLU A 295 36.40 42.79 30.63
N ARG A 296 35.91 41.54 30.68
CA ARG A 296 36.74 40.33 30.52
C ARG A 296 37.19 40.11 29.07
N ILE A 297 36.35 40.48 28.10
CA ILE A 297 36.60 40.30 26.67
C ILE A 297 37.68 41.29 26.17
N LYS A 298 37.63 42.55 26.60
CA LYS A 298 38.56 43.63 26.15
C LYS A 298 40.06 43.24 26.14
N PRO A 299 40.68 42.75 27.23
CA PRO A 299 42.10 42.41 27.21
C PRO A 299 42.43 41.24 26.28
N ILE A 300 41.49 40.33 26.04
CA ILE A 300 41.64 39.20 25.11
C ILE A 300 41.66 39.70 23.67
N ILE A 301 40.72 40.59 23.32
CA ILE A 301 40.70 41.25 22.00
C ILE A 301 42.01 42.00 21.75
N GLU A 302 42.50 42.77 22.72
CA GLU A 302 43.74 43.53 22.56
C GLU A 302 44.96 42.63 22.37
N LYS A 303 45.00 41.49 23.06
CA LYS A 303 46.03 40.46 22.85
C LYS A 303 45.97 39.91 21.41
N GLY A 304 44.78 39.61 20.90
CA GLY A 304 44.60 39.13 19.52
C GLY A 304 45.05 40.17 18.49
N ARG A 305 44.67 41.45 18.67
CA ARG A 305 45.10 42.56 17.81
C ARG A 305 46.62 42.76 17.76
N LYS A 306 47.31 42.47 18.87
CA LYS A 306 48.77 42.49 18.91
C LYS A 306 49.40 41.35 18.10
N VAL A 307 48.76 40.19 18.00
CA VAL A 307 49.22 39.09 17.14
C VAL A 307 48.99 39.43 15.67
N THR A 308 47.83 39.99 15.32
CA THR A 308 47.50 40.37 13.93
C THR A 308 48.37 41.51 13.37
N SER A 309 49.03 42.30 14.23
CA SER A 309 49.90 43.41 13.81
C SER A 309 51.38 43.03 13.65
N GLN A 310 51.74 41.75 13.81
CA GLN A 310 53.10 41.27 13.61
C GLN A 310 53.52 41.25 12.13
N GLU A 311 54.80 41.46 11.85
CA GLU A 311 55.34 41.36 10.48
C GLU A 311 55.08 39.97 9.88
N LYS A 312 54.69 39.94 8.61
CA LYS A 312 54.37 38.69 7.86
C LYS A 312 53.26 37.85 8.48
N PHE A 313 52.33 38.47 9.23
CA PHE A 313 51.16 37.79 9.77
C PHE A 313 50.41 36.98 8.70
N GLU A 314 50.14 37.58 7.55
CA GLU A 314 49.38 36.99 6.44
C GLU A 314 50.08 35.76 5.81
N GLU A 315 51.40 35.65 5.95
CA GLU A 315 52.21 34.53 5.43
C GLU A 315 52.38 33.39 6.46
N SER A 316 52.00 33.61 7.73
CA SER A 316 52.30 32.70 8.85
C SER A 316 51.05 32.06 9.43
N ILE A 317 50.76 30.83 9.01
CA ILE A 317 49.63 30.02 9.51
C ILE A 317 49.65 29.90 11.05
N ASN A 318 50.83 29.81 11.66
CA ASN A 318 50.95 29.72 13.11
C ASN A 318 50.46 30.99 13.82
N LEU A 319 50.80 32.18 13.29
CA LEU A 319 50.36 33.46 13.85
C LEU A 319 48.86 33.66 13.65
N ILE A 320 48.34 33.29 12.48
CA ILE A 320 46.90 33.34 12.19
C ILE A 320 46.13 32.44 13.15
N ASN A 321 46.59 31.19 13.31
CA ASN A 321 45.96 30.25 14.21
C ASN A 321 45.96 30.75 15.66
N GLU A 322 47.07 31.35 16.11
CA GLU A 322 47.19 31.95 17.44
C GLU A 322 46.19 33.12 17.63
N ALA A 323 46.10 34.04 16.66
CA ALA A 323 45.15 35.15 16.74
C ALA A 323 43.70 34.67 16.77
N VAL A 324 43.36 33.70 15.92
CA VAL A 324 42.02 33.12 15.82
C VAL A 324 41.64 32.39 17.12
N ASP A 325 42.55 31.63 17.74
CA ASP A 325 42.30 30.99 19.04
C ASP A 325 42.04 32.01 20.15
N ILE A 326 42.78 33.13 20.15
CA ILE A 326 42.57 34.21 21.11
C ILE A 326 41.20 34.85 20.91
N PHE A 327 40.79 35.13 19.68
CA PHE A 327 39.48 35.73 19.43
C PHE A 327 38.32 34.75 19.69
N HIS A 328 38.47 33.44 19.47
CA HIS A 328 37.47 32.44 19.87
C HIS A 328 37.28 32.38 21.39
N GLN A 329 38.34 32.53 22.18
CA GLN A 329 38.20 32.67 23.64
C GLN A 329 37.33 33.88 24.02
N ALA A 330 37.46 34.98 23.26
CA ALA A 330 36.63 36.17 23.45
C ALA A 330 35.16 35.89 23.05
N LEU A 331 34.96 35.14 21.97
CA LEU A 331 33.63 34.77 21.45
C LEU A 331 32.89 33.84 22.42
N ASP A 332 33.57 32.88 23.05
CA ASP A 332 32.99 31.99 24.06
C ASP A 332 32.46 32.76 25.26
N ILE A 333 33.19 33.79 25.70
CA ILE A 333 32.75 34.67 26.78
C ILE A 333 31.55 35.51 26.31
N ALA A 334 31.57 36.05 25.08
CA ALA A 334 30.46 36.80 24.53
C ALA A 334 29.17 35.94 24.41
N ASN A 335 29.31 34.68 24.02
CA ASN A 335 28.21 33.72 23.95
C ASN A 335 27.62 33.38 25.33
N SER A 336 28.42 33.48 26.39
CA SER A 336 27.99 33.27 27.78
C SER A 336 27.20 34.46 28.36
N MET A 337 27.14 35.60 27.66
CA MET A 337 26.35 36.75 28.08
C MET A 337 24.84 36.43 28.11
N VAL A 338 24.11 37.16 28.94
CA VAL A 338 22.65 37.10 28.98
C VAL A 338 22.09 37.72 27.70
N ALA A 339 21.01 37.16 27.17
CA ALA A 339 20.37 37.65 25.96
C ALA A 339 20.03 39.15 26.07
N SER A 340 20.62 39.96 25.18
CA SER A 340 20.35 41.38 25.02
C SER A 340 20.95 41.89 23.71
N GLU A 341 20.52 43.06 23.25
CA GLU A 341 21.09 43.75 22.09
C GLU A 341 22.61 43.92 22.23
N ARG A 342 23.11 44.19 23.45
CA ARG A 342 24.54 44.35 23.71
C ARG A 342 25.33 43.06 23.47
N LYS A 343 24.76 41.89 23.80
CA LYS A 343 25.38 40.58 23.51
C LYS A 343 25.55 40.39 22.00
N GLU A 344 24.52 40.70 21.23
CA GLU A 344 24.54 40.55 19.77
C GLU A 344 25.61 41.44 19.12
N ILE A 345 25.72 42.70 19.58
CA ILE A 345 26.78 43.62 19.13
C ILE A 345 28.17 43.06 19.42
N GLU A 346 28.40 42.55 20.63
CA GLU A 346 29.71 42.04 21.05
C GLU A 346 30.10 40.76 20.28
N ILE A 347 29.16 39.82 20.12
CA ILE A 347 29.36 38.62 19.29
C ILE A 347 29.74 39.02 17.86
N LYS A 348 29.05 40.02 17.29
CA LYS A 348 29.33 40.50 15.94
C LYS A 348 30.75 41.09 15.82
N GLU A 349 31.15 41.97 16.74
CA GLU A 349 32.49 42.57 16.72
C GLU A 349 33.60 41.50 16.80
N VAL A 350 33.47 40.54 17.71
CA VAL A 350 34.45 39.46 17.85
C VAL A 350 34.46 38.56 16.61
N SER A 351 33.29 38.26 16.05
CA SER A 351 33.16 37.46 14.84
C SER A 351 33.85 38.12 13.65
N GLU A 352 33.72 39.44 13.49
CA GLU A 352 34.40 40.20 12.44
C GLU A 352 35.93 40.13 12.58
N LEU A 353 36.48 40.13 13.80
CA LEU A 353 37.91 39.97 14.05
C LEU A 353 38.43 38.57 13.68
N ILE A 354 37.68 37.52 14.05
CA ILE A 354 37.98 36.14 13.66
C ILE A 354 38.00 36.01 12.14
N ASN A 355 36.94 36.50 11.50
CA ASN A 355 36.76 36.42 10.05
C ASN A 355 37.87 37.17 9.32
N GLY A 356 38.22 38.39 9.76
CA GLY A 356 39.31 39.16 9.18
C GLY A 356 40.66 38.45 9.27
N ALA A 357 40.99 37.87 10.43
CA ALA A 357 42.24 37.14 10.62
C ALA A 357 42.36 35.90 9.71
N CYS A 358 41.28 35.12 9.58
CA CYS A 358 41.24 33.97 8.67
C CYS A 358 41.35 34.40 7.20
N SER A 359 40.59 35.41 6.77
CA SER A 359 40.57 35.88 5.38
C SER A 359 41.95 36.32 4.90
N SER A 360 42.70 37.06 5.72
CA SER A 360 44.07 37.49 5.38
C SER A 360 45.01 36.33 5.02
N GLY A 361 44.93 35.20 5.72
CA GLY A 361 45.73 34.01 5.38
C GLY A 361 45.21 33.26 4.16
N ILE A 362 43.88 33.13 4.06
CA ILE A 362 43.23 32.43 2.96
C ILE A 362 43.59 33.08 1.62
N ASP A 363 43.61 34.41 1.54
CA ASP A 363 43.92 35.13 0.32
C ASP A 363 45.36 34.88 -0.16
N VAL A 364 46.35 34.93 0.73
CA VAL A 364 47.75 34.61 0.39
C VAL A 364 47.91 33.17 -0.09
N ILE A 365 47.24 32.23 0.56
CA ILE A 365 47.29 30.81 0.20
C ILE A 365 46.62 30.55 -1.16
N LYS A 366 45.49 31.21 -1.45
CA LYS A 366 44.80 31.11 -2.75
C LYS A 366 45.71 31.58 -3.88
N ASP A 367 46.39 32.70 -3.72
CA ASP A 367 47.31 33.24 -4.72
C ASP A 367 48.46 32.26 -5.02
N ASN A 368 49.04 31.65 -3.98
CA ASN A 368 50.08 30.63 -4.13
C ASN A 368 49.55 29.37 -4.84
N SER A 369 48.38 28.88 -4.45
CA SER A 369 47.75 27.72 -5.08
C SER A 369 47.48 27.93 -6.57
N ILE A 370 47.08 29.15 -6.98
CA ILE A 370 46.86 29.48 -8.40
C ILE A 370 48.17 29.35 -9.19
N GLN A 371 49.29 29.79 -8.64
CA GLN A 371 50.61 29.65 -9.27
C GLN A 371 51.02 28.17 -9.42
N TYR A 372 50.73 27.32 -8.42
CA TYR A 372 51.00 25.88 -8.50
C TYR A 372 50.19 25.17 -9.58
N ILE A 373 48.92 25.55 -9.78
CA ILE A 373 48.11 25.04 -10.90
C ILE A 373 48.78 25.33 -12.24
N VAL A 374 49.27 26.56 -12.45
CA VAL A 374 49.98 26.95 -13.70
C VAL A 374 51.26 26.14 -13.90
N GLN A 375 51.97 25.84 -12.82
CA GLN A 375 53.19 25.02 -12.84
C GLN A 375 52.93 23.50 -12.92
N LYS A 376 51.65 23.07 -12.99
CA LYS A 376 51.22 21.65 -12.93
C LYS A 376 51.65 20.92 -11.65
N LYS A 377 51.79 21.65 -10.55
CA LYS A 377 52.08 21.10 -9.21
C LYS A 377 50.77 20.90 -8.43
N TYR A 378 49.96 19.95 -8.89
CA TYR A 378 48.60 19.75 -8.36
C TYR A 378 48.57 19.33 -6.89
N VAL A 379 49.53 18.51 -6.44
CA VAL A 379 49.63 18.08 -5.04
C VAL A 379 49.91 19.27 -4.12
N ASP A 380 50.84 20.15 -4.50
CA ASP A 380 51.20 21.35 -3.73
C ASP A 380 50.01 22.33 -3.68
N ALA A 381 49.32 22.55 -4.80
CA ALA A 381 48.12 23.38 -4.87
C ALA A 381 47.00 22.86 -3.96
N VAL A 382 46.71 21.56 -4.00
CA VAL A 382 45.66 20.95 -3.15
C VAL A 382 46.03 21.03 -1.67
N SER A 383 47.30 20.78 -1.32
CA SER A 383 47.79 20.87 0.06
C SER A 383 47.56 22.28 0.63
N ASP A 384 47.93 23.31 -0.12
CA ASP A 384 47.72 24.71 0.26
C ASP A 384 46.22 25.02 0.42
N LEU A 385 45.38 24.61 -0.52
CA LEU A 385 43.93 24.84 -0.41
C LEU A 385 43.28 24.12 0.78
N TYR A 386 43.78 22.94 1.19
CA TYR A 386 43.31 22.30 2.41
C TYR A 386 43.68 23.07 3.67
N ILE A 387 44.84 23.73 3.68
CA ILE A 387 45.20 24.66 4.76
C ILE A 387 44.22 25.84 4.76
N ALA A 388 43.94 26.46 3.61
CA ALA A 388 42.96 27.53 3.52
C ALA A 388 41.55 27.09 3.95
N LEU A 389 41.12 25.88 3.59
CA LEU A 389 39.85 25.30 4.03
C LEU A 389 39.81 25.12 5.56
N SER A 390 40.93 24.72 6.17
CA SER A 390 41.02 24.60 7.63
C SER A 390 40.89 25.96 8.32
N LEU A 391 41.43 27.03 7.73
CA LEU A 391 41.25 28.40 8.22
C LEU A 391 39.80 28.88 8.02
N ALA A 392 39.20 28.59 6.87
CA ALA A 392 37.82 28.95 6.57
C ALA A 392 36.84 28.32 7.57
N LYS A 393 37.07 27.06 7.97
CA LYS A 393 36.26 26.39 9.01
C LYS A 393 36.36 27.02 10.40
N ARG A 394 37.41 27.80 10.66
CA ARG A 394 37.60 28.51 11.93
C ARG A 394 37.01 29.92 11.92
N MET A 395 36.42 30.34 10.80
CA MET A 395 35.68 31.59 10.72
C MET A 395 34.41 31.55 11.59
N ALA A 396 33.99 32.70 12.10
CA ALA A 396 32.77 32.88 12.87
C ALA A 396 31.55 33.05 11.94
N PHE A 397 31.32 32.02 11.11
CA PHE A 397 30.14 31.83 10.28
C PHE A 397 29.58 30.42 10.53
N PRO A 398 28.25 30.21 10.43
CA PRO A 398 27.73 28.86 10.20
C PRO A 398 28.40 28.25 8.96
N GLU A 399 28.83 26.98 9.04
CA GLU A 399 29.62 26.35 7.96
C GLU A 399 28.86 26.36 6.61
N GLU A 400 27.54 26.27 6.65
CA GLU A 400 26.64 26.31 5.49
C GLU A 400 26.51 27.70 4.86
N GLU A 401 26.79 28.76 5.61
CA GLU A 401 26.66 30.15 5.19
C GLU A 401 28.01 30.81 4.90
N ASN A 402 29.12 30.07 5.02
CA ASN A 402 30.47 30.61 4.79
C ASN A 402 30.79 30.67 3.28
N PRO A 403 30.78 31.87 2.65
CA PRO A 403 31.03 31.99 1.22
C PRO A 403 32.47 31.63 0.85
N GLU A 404 33.42 31.81 1.77
CA GLU A 404 34.84 31.53 1.53
C GLU A 404 35.10 30.03 1.48
N LEU A 405 34.38 29.25 2.30
CA LEU A 405 34.44 27.79 2.27
C LEU A 405 33.94 27.24 0.93
N ASP A 406 32.85 27.80 0.39
CA ASP A 406 32.32 27.41 -0.93
C ASP A 406 33.29 27.79 -2.08
N ASN A 407 33.85 29.01 -2.02
CA ASN A 407 34.85 29.47 -2.99
C ASN A 407 36.09 28.55 -3.02
N LEU A 408 36.59 28.16 -1.85
CA LEU A 408 37.75 27.26 -1.73
C LEU A 408 37.43 25.84 -2.23
N LYS A 409 36.24 25.30 -1.95
CA LYS A 409 35.79 24.01 -2.49
C LYS A 409 35.77 24.02 -4.03
N LYS A 410 35.24 25.10 -4.63
CA LYS A 410 35.28 25.31 -6.10
C LYS A 410 36.70 25.39 -6.63
N LEU A 411 37.61 26.06 -5.92
CA LEU A 411 39.01 26.16 -6.33
C LEU A 411 39.72 24.80 -6.26
N VAL A 412 39.46 23.97 -5.23
CA VAL A 412 39.94 22.58 -5.15
C VAL A 412 39.43 21.76 -6.34
N ASN A 413 38.14 21.87 -6.67
CA ASN A 413 37.58 21.21 -7.85
C ASN A 413 38.30 21.62 -9.13
N LYS A 414 38.59 22.92 -9.30
CA LYS A 414 39.34 23.42 -10.46
C LYS A 414 40.73 22.80 -10.57
N VAL A 415 41.43 22.55 -9.45
CA VAL A 415 42.72 21.84 -9.46
C VAL A 415 42.53 20.41 -9.98
N TYR A 416 41.57 19.67 -9.42
CA TYR A 416 41.30 18.30 -9.82
C TYR A 416 40.78 18.17 -11.25
N THR A 417 39.94 19.08 -11.73
CA THR A 417 39.50 19.12 -13.13
C THR A 417 40.70 19.25 -14.07
N ALA A 418 41.67 20.11 -13.74
CA ALA A 418 42.88 20.26 -14.55
C ALA A 418 43.71 18.96 -14.59
N GLU A 419 43.84 18.26 -13.47
CA GLU A 419 44.55 16.98 -13.36
C GLU A 419 43.80 15.85 -14.10
N VAL A 420 42.49 15.74 -13.91
CA VAL A 420 41.58 14.77 -14.56
C VAL A 420 41.63 14.94 -16.08
N THR A 421 41.59 16.18 -16.58
CA THR A 421 41.66 16.48 -18.02
C THR A 421 42.92 15.89 -18.66
N GLU A 422 44.06 15.90 -17.98
CA GLU A 422 45.31 15.32 -18.49
C GLU A 422 45.20 13.79 -18.64
N VAL A 423 44.60 13.12 -17.65
CA VAL A 423 44.38 11.67 -17.68
C VAL A 423 43.33 11.28 -18.74
N VAL A 424 42.25 12.04 -18.86
CA VAL A 424 41.24 11.84 -19.91
C VAL A 424 41.86 11.96 -21.31
N ASN A 425 42.70 12.97 -21.54
CA ASN A 425 43.40 13.14 -22.83
C ASN A 425 44.34 11.96 -23.15
N LYS A 426 44.94 11.35 -22.13
CA LYS A 426 45.71 10.11 -22.30
C LYS A 426 44.81 8.94 -22.70
N GLY A 427 43.64 8.80 -22.06
CA GLY A 427 42.64 7.78 -22.41
C GLY A 427 42.13 7.91 -23.84
N LYS A 428 41.85 9.15 -24.30
CA LYS A 428 41.43 9.44 -25.68
C LYS A 428 42.45 8.99 -26.72
N LYS A 429 43.73 9.24 -26.47
CA LYS A 429 44.82 8.78 -27.35
C LYS A 429 44.88 7.25 -27.47
N LEU A 430 44.59 6.52 -26.39
CA LEU A 430 44.56 5.05 -26.39
C LEU A 430 43.32 4.52 -27.14
N ASP A 431 42.16 5.17 -26.96
CA ASP A 431 40.92 4.85 -27.68
C ASP A 431 41.06 5.04 -29.20
N GLU A 432 41.73 6.12 -29.62
CA GLU A 432 42.10 6.35 -31.04
C GLU A 432 43.02 5.26 -31.62
N GLN A 433 43.89 4.68 -30.78
CA GLN A 433 44.80 3.58 -31.15
C GLN A 433 44.11 2.21 -31.15
N LYS A 434 42.80 2.14 -30.84
CA LYS A 434 42.01 0.92 -30.67
C LYS A 434 42.47 0.03 -29.51
N ASP A 435 43.27 0.57 -28.60
CA ASP A 435 43.65 -0.09 -27.35
C ASP A 435 42.59 0.18 -26.29
N TYR A 436 41.41 -0.42 -26.50
CA TYR A 436 40.22 -0.10 -25.75
C TYR A 436 40.33 -0.49 -24.27
N GLU A 437 41.03 -1.59 -23.95
CA GLU A 437 41.23 -2.04 -22.56
C GLU A 437 42.04 -1.02 -21.74
N ASN A 438 43.18 -0.57 -22.27
CA ASN A 438 44.02 0.42 -21.58
C ASN A 438 43.38 1.82 -21.59
N ALA A 439 42.59 2.15 -22.61
CA ALA A 439 41.79 3.38 -22.65
C ALA A 439 40.74 3.39 -21.53
N ILE A 440 39.99 2.29 -21.36
CA ILE A 440 39.00 2.12 -20.29
C ILE A 440 39.68 2.17 -18.92
N GLU A 441 40.83 1.52 -18.73
CA GLU A 441 41.59 1.60 -17.47
C GLU A 441 41.99 3.06 -17.16
N THR A 442 42.43 3.80 -18.18
CA THR A 442 42.84 5.19 -18.04
C THR A 442 41.65 6.12 -17.73
N TYR A 443 40.50 5.93 -18.37
CA TYR A 443 39.29 6.68 -18.03
C TYR A 443 38.75 6.33 -16.63
N ASN A 444 38.84 5.07 -16.20
CA ASN A 444 38.48 4.69 -14.83
C ASN A 444 39.42 5.30 -13.79
N LYS A 445 40.72 5.48 -14.12
CA LYS A 445 41.65 6.25 -13.29
C LYS A 445 41.21 7.71 -13.18
N ALA A 446 40.84 8.34 -14.31
CA ALA A 446 40.30 9.71 -14.31
C ALA A 446 38.99 9.80 -13.49
N LEU A 447 38.09 8.83 -13.61
CA LEU A 447 36.85 8.76 -12.83
C LEU A 447 37.12 8.55 -11.33
N THR A 448 38.18 7.83 -10.96
CA THR A 448 38.55 7.66 -9.56
C THR A 448 39.12 8.94 -8.98
N MET A 449 39.80 9.76 -9.80
CA MET A 449 40.32 11.05 -9.38
C MET A 449 39.22 12.07 -9.09
N THR A 450 38.09 12.02 -9.80
CA THR A 450 36.94 12.90 -9.50
C THR A 450 36.31 12.62 -8.13
N ASN A 451 36.56 11.45 -7.51
CA ASN A 451 36.13 11.18 -6.13
C ASN A 451 36.78 12.10 -5.09
N LYS A 452 37.90 12.76 -5.45
CA LYS A 452 38.57 13.74 -4.58
C LYS A 452 37.98 15.15 -4.70
N MET A 453 37.06 15.37 -5.65
CA MET A 453 36.36 16.64 -5.84
C MET A 453 35.21 16.79 -4.84
N TYR A 454 34.91 18.03 -4.49
CA TYR A 454 33.67 18.42 -3.82
C TYR A 454 32.48 18.30 -4.76
N LEU A 455 31.31 17.95 -4.23
CA LEU A 455 30.09 17.80 -5.02
C LEU A 455 29.62 19.16 -5.54
N THR A 456 29.75 19.37 -6.85
CA THR A 456 29.27 20.56 -7.57
C THR A 456 28.73 20.15 -8.94
N ASP A 457 27.92 21.01 -9.57
CA ASP A 457 27.46 20.81 -10.95
C ASP A 457 28.63 20.60 -11.94
N GLU A 458 29.80 21.19 -11.65
CA GLU A 458 31.01 21.00 -12.44
C GLU A 458 31.59 19.58 -12.29
N MET A 459 31.62 19.04 -11.07
CA MET A 459 32.01 17.64 -10.83
C MET A 459 31.04 16.69 -11.54
N GLU A 460 29.73 16.92 -11.44
CA GLU A 460 28.74 16.05 -12.07
C GLU A 460 28.88 16.03 -13.60
N LYS A 461 29.14 17.19 -14.21
CA LYS A 461 29.46 17.30 -15.64
C LYS A 461 30.73 16.53 -16.01
N GLU A 462 31.79 16.66 -15.22
CA GLU A 462 33.05 15.96 -15.45
C GLU A 462 32.89 14.43 -15.33
N VAL A 463 32.17 13.96 -14.30
CA VAL A 463 31.83 12.55 -14.10
C VAL A 463 30.96 12.02 -15.24
N GLY A 464 29.95 12.78 -15.67
CA GLY A 464 29.09 12.43 -16.80
C GLY A 464 29.88 12.28 -18.10
N MET A 465 30.78 13.22 -18.38
CA MET A 465 31.66 13.16 -19.55
C MET A 465 32.56 11.91 -19.53
N ILE A 466 33.23 11.61 -18.41
CA ILE A 466 34.13 10.46 -18.30
C ILE A 466 33.36 9.14 -18.42
N LYS A 467 32.17 9.06 -17.80
CA LYS A 467 31.29 7.88 -17.95
C LYS A 467 30.83 7.67 -19.38
N SER A 468 30.50 8.74 -20.12
CA SER A 468 30.18 8.64 -21.55
C SER A 468 31.35 8.08 -22.34
N LEU A 469 32.57 8.57 -22.09
CA LEU A 469 33.78 8.08 -22.76
C LEU A 469 34.06 6.61 -22.44
N ILE A 470 33.91 6.18 -21.18
CA ILE A 470 34.03 4.77 -20.78
C ILE A 470 33.01 3.92 -21.53
N TYR A 471 31.74 4.34 -21.53
CA TYR A 471 30.66 3.63 -22.19
C TYR A 471 30.89 3.50 -23.71
N GLU A 472 31.25 4.60 -24.37
CA GLU A 472 31.56 4.61 -25.80
C GLU A 472 32.72 3.67 -26.13
N THR A 473 33.78 3.66 -25.32
CA THR A 473 34.94 2.77 -25.51
C THR A 473 34.63 1.30 -25.17
N GLU A 474 33.82 1.04 -24.14
CA GLU A 474 33.31 -0.30 -23.80
C GLU A 474 32.46 -0.87 -24.95
N VAL A 475 31.58 -0.07 -25.55
CA VAL A 475 30.80 -0.47 -26.74
C VAL A 475 31.72 -0.80 -27.91
N LYS A 476 32.76 -0.01 -28.18
CA LYS A 476 33.75 -0.31 -29.24
C LYS A 476 34.49 -1.62 -29.00
N LEU A 477 34.84 -1.94 -27.74
CA LEU A 477 35.46 -3.21 -27.36
C LEU A 477 34.49 -4.40 -27.53
N LEU A 478 33.23 -4.24 -27.12
CA LEU A 478 32.19 -5.28 -27.12
C LEU A 478 31.68 -5.62 -28.53
N VAL A 479 31.55 -4.63 -29.43
CA VAL A 479 31.24 -4.86 -30.85
C VAL A 479 32.29 -5.76 -31.54
N GLY A 480 33.49 -5.88 -30.96
CA GLY A 480 34.51 -6.84 -31.41
C GLY A 480 34.29 -8.30 -31.01
N VAL A 481 33.33 -8.63 -30.13
CA VAL A 481 33.22 -9.97 -29.49
C VAL A 481 31.83 -10.63 -29.61
N GLY A 482 30.71 -9.87 -29.53
CA GLY A 482 29.32 -10.27 -29.82
C GLY A 482 28.68 -11.35 -28.91
N GLY A 483 27.39 -11.40 -28.58
CA GLY A 483 26.25 -10.48 -28.52
C GLY A 483 25.16 -11.21 -27.69
N LEU A 484 24.39 -10.50 -26.84
CA LEU A 484 23.38 -10.95 -25.85
C LEU A 484 23.84 -11.67 -24.56
N ALA A 485 24.92 -12.47 -24.56
CA ALA A 485 25.56 -12.88 -23.29
C ALA A 485 26.28 -11.72 -22.58
N GLU A 486 26.44 -10.61 -23.30
CA GLU A 486 27.20 -9.42 -22.91
C GLU A 486 26.35 -8.46 -22.07
N GLU A 487 25.07 -8.26 -22.39
CA GLU A 487 24.17 -7.38 -21.62
C GLU A 487 23.88 -7.95 -20.23
N GLN A 488 23.70 -9.27 -20.12
CA GLN A 488 23.54 -9.93 -18.82
C GLN A 488 24.79 -9.76 -17.94
N LYS A 489 25.99 -9.94 -18.52
CA LYS A 489 27.26 -9.74 -17.82
C LYS A 489 27.50 -8.26 -17.48
N LEU A 490 27.03 -7.34 -18.32
CA LEU A 490 27.10 -5.90 -18.09
C LEU A 490 26.27 -5.51 -16.86
N LYS A 491 25.05 -6.04 -16.76
CA LYS A 491 24.14 -5.82 -15.61
C LYS A 491 24.69 -6.46 -14.33
N GLU A 492 25.23 -7.68 -14.40
CA GLU A 492 25.91 -8.31 -13.25
C GLU A 492 27.10 -7.48 -12.74
N LYS A 493 27.92 -6.92 -13.65
CA LYS A 493 29.04 -6.03 -13.29
C LYS A 493 28.56 -4.67 -12.77
N GLU A 494 27.46 -4.14 -13.29
CA GLU A 494 26.83 -2.90 -12.82
C GLU A 494 26.33 -3.06 -11.38
N ILE A 495 25.66 -4.18 -11.07
CA ILE A 495 25.24 -4.53 -9.71
C ILE A 495 26.46 -4.67 -8.78
N GLU A 496 27.55 -5.29 -9.24
CA GLU A 496 28.77 -5.40 -8.43
C GLU A 496 29.39 -4.03 -8.11
N LYS A 497 29.41 -3.11 -9.09
CA LYS A 497 29.86 -1.72 -8.89
C LYS A 497 28.96 -0.98 -7.90
N LEU A 498 27.64 -1.14 -7.99
CA LEU A 498 26.68 -0.52 -7.08
C LEU A 498 26.75 -1.11 -5.66
N LYS A 499 26.99 -2.41 -5.51
CA LYS A 499 27.22 -3.05 -4.20
C LYS A 499 28.47 -2.51 -3.51
N LYS A 500 29.59 -2.36 -4.24
CA LYS A 500 30.80 -1.71 -3.68
C LYS A 500 30.55 -0.26 -3.27
N ARG A 501 29.69 0.45 -4.01
CA ARG A 501 29.26 1.81 -3.65
C ARG A 501 28.35 1.82 -2.43
N LEU A 502 27.51 0.80 -2.25
CA LEU A 502 26.68 0.63 -1.07
C LEU A 502 27.54 0.37 0.18
N ASP A 503 28.58 -0.45 0.07
CA ASP A 503 29.55 -0.69 1.15
C ASP A 503 30.29 0.60 1.55
N TYR A 504 30.65 1.43 0.55
CA TYR A 504 31.20 2.76 0.80
C TYR A 504 30.18 3.69 1.46
N ALA A 505 28.93 3.70 0.99
CA ALA A 505 27.87 4.53 1.58
C ALA A 505 27.62 4.16 3.05
N GLN A 506 27.73 2.88 3.42
CA GLN A 506 27.64 2.40 4.81
C GLN A 506 28.79 2.91 5.69
N SER A 507 29.95 3.23 5.11
CA SER A 507 31.11 3.78 5.82
C SER A 507 31.07 5.30 6.03
N ILE A 508 30.05 6.01 5.51
CA ILE A 508 29.89 7.46 5.69
C ILE A 508 29.56 7.77 7.15
N ASP A 509 30.32 8.63 7.81
CA ASP A 509 30.14 8.94 9.25
C ASP A 509 28.82 9.66 9.57
N ASP A 510 28.35 10.53 8.68
CA ASP A 510 27.11 11.29 8.86
C ASP A 510 25.85 10.42 8.67
N PRO A 511 24.97 10.28 9.68
CA PRO A 511 23.83 9.35 9.63
C PRO A 511 22.77 9.68 8.57
N GLU A 512 22.47 10.97 8.36
CA GLU A 512 21.44 11.40 7.41
C GLU A 512 21.92 11.23 5.97
N ARG A 513 23.17 11.64 5.68
CA ARG A 513 23.83 11.42 4.40
C ARG A 513 24.06 9.93 4.11
N ARG A 514 24.42 9.14 5.11
CA ARG A 514 24.51 7.68 5.00
C ARG A 514 23.16 7.10 4.58
N ALA A 515 22.08 7.47 5.26
CA ALA A 515 20.75 6.97 4.95
C ALA A 515 20.26 7.41 3.54
N ALA A 516 20.47 8.67 3.17
CA ALA A 516 20.07 9.20 1.87
C ALA A 516 20.84 8.56 0.70
N GLU A 517 22.17 8.45 0.82
CA GLU A 517 23.02 7.85 -0.22
C GLU A 517 22.79 6.34 -0.33
N MET A 518 22.59 5.63 0.79
CA MET A 518 22.21 4.21 0.77
C MET A 518 20.87 4.02 0.06
N THR A 519 19.85 4.81 0.39
CA THR A 519 18.52 4.72 -0.23
C THR A 519 18.60 4.95 -1.74
N LYS A 520 19.36 5.96 -2.18
CA LYS A 520 19.58 6.25 -3.60
C LYS A 520 20.26 5.08 -4.34
N ILE A 521 21.29 4.48 -3.73
CA ILE A 521 22.01 3.35 -4.33
C ILE A 521 21.13 2.09 -4.39
N LYS A 522 20.34 1.84 -3.35
CA LYS A 522 19.39 0.71 -3.30
C LYS A 522 18.34 0.81 -4.41
N LEU A 523 17.77 1.99 -4.65
CA LEU A 523 16.86 2.23 -5.77
C LEU A 523 17.52 1.97 -7.14
N LEU A 524 18.77 2.42 -7.31
CA LEU A 524 19.52 2.14 -8.55
C LEU A 524 19.82 0.63 -8.73
N ILE A 525 20.06 -0.10 -7.66
CA ILE A 525 20.23 -1.56 -7.70
C ILE A 525 18.92 -2.24 -8.12
N ASP A 526 17.79 -1.79 -7.57
CA ASP A 526 16.46 -2.31 -7.92
C ASP A 526 16.08 -2.02 -9.39
N ASP A 527 16.46 -0.87 -9.93
CA ASP A 527 16.28 -0.54 -11.35
C ASP A 527 17.06 -1.51 -12.25
N VAL A 528 18.33 -1.76 -11.91
CA VAL A 528 19.19 -2.68 -12.68
C VAL A 528 18.69 -4.13 -12.57
N HIS A 529 18.23 -4.56 -11.39
CA HIS A 529 17.61 -5.88 -11.22
C HIS A 529 16.31 -6.02 -12.00
N SER A 530 15.52 -4.95 -12.13
CA SER A 530 14.30 -4.95 -12.94
C SER A 530 14.58 -5.19 -14.43
N GLU A 531 15.70 -4.66 -14.94
CA GLU A 531 16.15 -4.93 -16.31
C GLU A 531 16.74 -6.35 -16.45
N GLU A 532 17.52 -6.81 -15.48
CA GLU A 532 18.05 -8.19 -15.45
C GLU A 532 16.91 -9.21 -15.50
N ILE A 533 15.84 -9.00 -14.73
CA ILE A 533 14.66 -9.86 -14.71
C ILE A 533 14.03 -9.98 -16.10
N LYS A 534 13.87 -8.87 -16.84
CA LYS A 534 13.29 -8.90 -18.18
C LYS A 534 14.12 -9.74 -19.15
N LEU A 535 15.44 -9.58 -19.11
CA LEU A 535 16.37 -10.35 -19.93
C LEU A 535 16.34 -11.84 -19.58
N LEU A 536 16.28 -12.18 -18.28
CA LEU A 536 16.15 -13.56 -17.83
C LEU A 536 14.85 -14.21 -18.32
N ILE A 537 13.73 -13.48 -18.27
CA ILE A 537 12.44 -13.96 -18.80
C ILE A 537 12.52 -14.16 -20.31
N GLU A 538 13.09 -13.21 -21.06
CA GLU A 538 13.22 -13.31 -22.51
C GLU A 538 14.04 -14.52 -22.91
N LYS A 539 15.17 -14.75 -22.25
CA LYS A 539 16.01 -15.93 -22.48
C LYS A 539 15.32 -17.23 -22.09
N GLY A 540 14.59 -17.23 -20.97
CA GLY A 540 13.72 -18.33 -20.57
C GLY A 540 12.72 -18.68 -21.67
N ASN A 541 12.04 -17.66 -22.23
CA ASN A 541 11.06 -17.84 -23.31
C ASN A 541 11.73 -18.40 -24.57
N GLN A 542 12.86 -17.83 -25.01
CA GLN A 542 13.58 -18.32 -26.19
C GLN A 542 14.01 -19.79 -26.06
N LEU A 543 14.47 -20.19 -24.87
CA LEU A 543 14.83 -21.59 -24.59
C LEU A 543 13.59 -22.49 -24.59
N ALA A 544 12.48 -22.03 -24.02
CA ALA A 544 11.22 -22.75 -24.04
C ALA A 544 10.67 -22.93 -25.46
N ASP A 545 10.81 -21.93 -26.34
CA ASP A 545 10.44 -22.00 -27.76
C ASP A 545 11.22 -23.08 -28.51
N THR A 546 12.49 -23.29 -28.12
CA THR A 546 13.32 -24.41 -28.63
C THR A 546 13.10 -25.74 -27.90
N LYS A 547 12.08 -25.82 -27.04
CA LYS A 547 11.73 -26.97 -26.19
C LYS A 547 12.80 -27.36 -25.16
N ASN A 548 13.76 -26.49 -24.89
CA ASN A 548 14.76 -26.67 -23.83
C ASN A 548 14.23 -26.16 -22.48
N TYR A 549 13.23 -26.85 -21.94
CA TYR A 549 12.50 -26.42 -20.75
C TYR A 549 13.34 -26.44 -19.47
N ASP A 550 14.24 -27.41 -19.30
CA ASP A 550 15.04 -27.52 -18.08
C ASP A 550 15.98 -26.32 -17.91
N ASP A 551 16.57 -25.83 -19.00
CA ASP A 551 17.37 -24.61 -18.96
C ASP A 551 16.49 -23.36 -18.87
N ALA A 552 15.36 -23.31 -19.60
CA ALA A 552 14.41 -22.20 -19.49
C ALA A 552 13.93 -21.98 -18.04
N PHE A 553 13.61 -23.07 -17.33
CA PHE A 553 13.14 -23.01 -15.94
C PHE A 553 14.20 -22.47 -14.99
N LYS A 554 15.50 -22.77 -15.22
CA LYS A 554 16.58 -22.16 -14.43
C LYS A 554 16.61 -20.64 -14.57
N PHE A 555 16.30 -20.10 -15.75
CA PHE A 555 16.22 -18.66 -15.97
C PHE A 555 15.03 -18.03 -15.24
N TYR A 556 13.84 -18.64 -15.29
CA TYR A 556 12.69 -18.14 -14.52
C TYR A 556 12.90 -18.24 -13.00
N GLU A 557 13.47 -19.34 -12.51
CA GLU A 557 13.81 -19.51 -11.09
C GLU A 557 14.86 -18.50 -10.65
N ARG A 558 15.83 -18.19 -11.51
CA ARG A 558 16.79 -17.11 -11.26
C ARG A 558 16.10 -15.75 -11.22
N ALA A 559 15.18 -15.45 -12.13
CA ALA A 559 14.43 -14.20 -12.12
C ALA A 559 13.59 -14.03 -10.84
N LEU A 560 12.97 -15.12 -10.35
CA LEU A 560 12.27 -15.12 -9.06
C LEU A 560 13.23 -14.83 -7.89
N LYS A 561 14.39 -15.47 -7.86
CA LYS A 561 15.41 -15.22 -6.83
C LYS A 561 15.94 -13.78 -6.84
N VAL A 562 16.15 -13.20 -8.04
CA VAL A 562 16.56 -11.80 -8.16
C VAL A 562 15.47 -10.87 -7.62
N THR A 563 14.19 -11.17 -7.90
CA THR A 563 13.06 -10.42 -7.35
C THR A 563 13.02 -10.45 -5.82
N GLU A 564 13.39 -11.56 -5.19
CA GLU A 564 13.47 -11.69 -3.72
C GLU A 564 14.61 -10.87 -3.08
N MET A 565 15.62 -10.47 -3.87
CA MET A 565 16.75 -9.66 -3.39
C MET A 565 16.47 -8.15 -3.45
N MET A 566 15.41 -7.73 -4.13
CA MET A 566 15.04 -6.32 -4.29
C MET A 566 14.40 -5.76 -3.01
N GLU A 567 14.64 -4.49 -2.71
CA GLU A 567 14.01 -3.84 -1.56
C GLU A 567 12.56 -3.44 -1.86
N SER A 568 12.30 -2.99 -3.09
CA SER A 568 10.95 -2.66 -3.59
C SER A 568 10.67 -3.41 -4.88
N PRO A 569 10.30 -4.71 -4.82
CA PRO A 569 10.07 -5.51 -6.01
C PRO A 569 8.90 -4.96 -6.83
N ASP A 570 9.14 -4.68 -8.12
CA ASP A 570 8.09 -4.27 -9.06
C ASP A 570 7.05 -5.38 -9.19
N VAL A 571 5.81 -5.10 -8.78
CA VAL A 571 4.66 -6.00 -8.86
C VAL A 571 4.48 -6.53 -10.28
N LYS A 572 4.72 -5.68 -11.29
CA LYS A 572 4.60 -6.04 -12.71
C LYS A 572 5.63 -7.09 -13.14
N ASN A 573 6.85 -7.04 -12.62
CA ASN A 573 7.89 -8.02 -12.93
C ASN A 573 7.53 -9.39 -12.34
N LYS A 574 7.06 -9.44 -11.09
CA LYS A 574 6.64 -10.68 -10.44
C LYS A 574 5.50 -11.36 -11.18
N ASP A 575 4.50 -10.60 -11.61
CA ASP A 575 3.36 -11.11 -12.37
C ASP A 575 3.78 -11.61 -13.75
N LEU A 576 4.69 -10.89 -14.42
CA LEU A 576 5.22 -11.29 -15.72
C LEU A 576 6.00 -12.61 -15.64
N ILE A 577 6.91 -12.74 -14.65
CA ILE A 577 7.68 -13.98 -14.46
C ILE A 577 6.73 -15.15 -14.21
N LYS A 578 5.79 -14.99 -13.26
CA LYS A 578 4.82 -16.03 -12.93
C LYS A 578 3.99 -16.43 -14.14
N THR A 579 3.57 -15.46 -14.96
CA THR A 579 2.76 -15.68 -16.15
C THR A 579 3.52 -16.48 -17.20
N SER A 580 4.75 -16.06 -17.55
CA SER A 580 5.59 -16.80 -18.49
C SER A 580 5.93 -18.20 -17.96
N TYR A 581 6.33 -18.30 -16.69
CA TYR A 581 6.79 -19.56 -16.13
C TYR A 581 5.65 -20.59 -15.99
N LYS A 582 4.49 -20.20 -15.46
CA LYS A 582 3.34 -21.12 -15.33
C LYS A 582 2.84 -21.60 -16.70
N ARG A 583 2.86 -20.73 -17.72
CA ARG A 583 2.51 -21.08 -19.10
C ARG A 583 3.45 -22.15 -19.64
N GLU A 584 4.76 -21.98 -19.49
CA GLU A 584 5.73 -22.96 -20.00
C GLU A 584 5.74 -24.28 -19.21
N LEU A 585 5.42 -24.25 -17.91
CA LEU A 585 5.20 -25.47 -17.12
C LEU A 585 4.03 -26.29 -17.67
N ILE A 586 2.95 -25.64 -18.12
CA ILE A 586 1.82 -26.30 -18.77
C ILE A 586 2.18 -26.82 -20.15
N ASN A 587 2.90 -26.04 -20.96
CA ASN A 587 3.38 -26.50 -22.27
C ASN A 587 4.23 -27.76 -22.14
N ARG A 588 5.11 -27.81 -21.13
CA ARG A 588 5.88 -29.01 -20.81
C ARG A 588 4.99 -30.18 -20.38
N ALA A 589 4.02 -29.93 -19.50
CA ALA A 589 3.10 -30.96 -19.03
C ALA A 589 2.24 -31.55 -20.16
N LYS A 590 1.82 -30.75 -21.14
CA LYS A 590 1.12 -31.20 -22.36
C LYS A 590 1.95 -32.24 -23.11
N ILE A 591 3.22 -31.94 -23.39
CA ILE A 591 4.16 -32.85 -24.06
C ILE A 591 4.38 -34.13 -23.23
N GLU A 592 4.48 -34.00 -21.91
CA GLU A 592 4.66 -35.16 -21.02
C GLU A 592 3.42 -36.07 -20.99
N ILE A 593 2.21 -35.52 -21.07
CA ILE A 593 0.96 -36.29 -21.21
C ILE A 593 0.96 -37.06 -22.54
N GLU A 594 1.35 -36.41 -23.65
CA GLU A 594 1.48 -37.05 -24.97
C GLU A 594 2.48 -38.21 -24.94
N ASN A 595 3.61 -38.01 -24.24
CA ASN A 595 4.64 -39.03 -24.03
C ASN A 595 4.26 -40.08 -22.97
N LYS A 596 3.05 -40.01 -22.39
CA LYS A 596 2.54 -40.90 -21.33
C LYS A 596 3.31 -40.83 -20.01
N GLU A 597 4.07 -39.75 -19.79
CA GLU A 597 4.82 -39.46 -18.57
C GLU A 597 3.95 -38.71 -17.54
N TYR A 598 2.81 -39.29 -17.19
CA TYR A 598 1.74 -38.61 -16.43
C TYR A 598 2.17 -38.07 -15.07
N ASP A 599 3.07 -38.75 -14.34
CA ASP A 599 3.52 -38.28 -13.03
C ASP A 599 4.45 -37.05 -13.13
N LYS A 600 5.21 -36.92 -14.22
CA LYS A 600 6.02 -35.72 -14.51
C LYS A 600 5.10 -34.55 -14.90
N ALA A 601 4.09 -34.81 -15.73
CA ALA A 601 3.10 -33.81 -16.10
C ALA A 601 2.38 -33.25 -14.86
N ILE A 602 1.90 -34.14 -13.97
CA ILE A 602 1.27 -33.73 -12.71
C ILE A 602 2.24 -32.90 -11.86
N LYS A 603 3.51 -33.28 -11.79
CA LYS A 603 4.52 -32.50 -11.05
C LYS A 603 4.69 -31.09 -11.62
N ASN A 604 4.78 -30.94 -12.94
CA ASN A 604 4.90 -29.62 -13.57
C ASN A 604 3.63 -28.78 -13.44
N CYS A 605 2.44 -29.38 -13.55
CA CYS A 605 1.18 -28.69 -13.27
C CYS A 605 1.08 -28.25 -11.81
N ARG A 606 1.53 -29.06 -10.85
CA ARG A 606 1.58 -28.64 -9.44
C ARG A 606 2.55 -27.49 -9.20
N ARG A 607 3.72 -27.50 -9.84
CA ARG A 607 4.64 -26.33 -9.81
C ARG A 607 3.97 -25.08 -10.38
N ALA A 608 3.12 -25.20 -11.39
CA ALA A 608 2.34 -24.08 -11.90
C ALA A 608 1.31 -23.59 -10.87
N LEU A 609 0.69 -24.49 -10.11
CA LEU A 609 -0.22 -24.16 -9.00
C LEU A 609 0.49 -23.54 -7.79
N ASP A 610 1.76 -23.89 -7.55
CA ASP A 610 2.58 -23.23 -6.52
C ASP A 610 2.83 -21.73 -6.87
N LEU A 611 2.76 -21.36 -8.15
CA LEU A 611 2.89 -19.98 -8.62
C LEU A 611 1.55 -19.23 -8.64
N ASP A 612 0.47 -19.94 -8.95
CA ASP A 612 -0.91 -19.46 -9.10
C ASP A 612 -1.92 -20.59 -8.79
N ASP A 613 -2.53 -20.54 -7.62
CA ASP A 613 -3.37 -21.61 -7.05
C ASP A 613 -4.76 -21.73 -7.70
N ILE A 614 -5.17 -20.71 -8.48
CA ILE A 614 -6.43 -20.67 -9.24
C ILE A 614 -6.23 -20.94 -10.74
N PHE A 615 -5.07 -21.47 -11.14
CA PHE A 615 -4.75 -21.67 -12.55
C PHE A 615 -5.50 -22.86 -13.18
N VAL A 616 -6.58 -22.55 -13.91
CA VAL A 616 -7.52 -23.51 -14.52
C VAL A 616 -6.84 -24.55 -15.40
N GLU A 617 -5.93 -24.14 -16.27
CA GLU A 617 -5.20 -25.04 -17.18
C GLU A 617 -4.42 -26.12 -16.40
N ALA A 618 -3.84 -25.78 -15.24
CA ALA A 618 -3.11 -26.75 -14.43
C ALA A 618 -4.03 -27.83 -13.86
N TYR A 619 -5.20 -27.44 -13.31
CA TYR A 619 -6.19 -28.40 -12.83
C TYR A 619 -6.74 -29.26 -13.97
N TYR A 620 -7.01 -28.66 -15.14
CA TYR A 620 -7.43 -29.40 -16.33
C TYR A 620 -6.42 -30.47 -16.75
N HIS A 621 -5.13 -30.11 -16.86
CA HIS A 621 -4.09 -31.05 -17.26
C HIS A 621 -3.77 -32.12 -16.20
N ILE A 622 -3.89 -31.80 -14.90
CA ILE A 622 -3.85 -32.81 -13.83
C ILE A 622 -5.01 -33.79 -13.98
N GLY A 623 -6.22 -33.29 -14.25
CA GLY A 623 -7.41 -34.09 -14.51
C GLY A 623 -7.20 -35.05 -15.68
N LEU A 624 -6.69 -34.53 -16.81
CA LEU A 624 -6.34 -35.35 -17.98
C LEU A 624 -5.32 -36.44 -17.66
N ALA A 625 -4.24 -36.10 -16.96
CA ALA A 625 -3.21 -37.05 -16.56
C ALA A 625 -3.80 -38.18 -15.67
N PHE A 626 -4.67 -37.84 -14.71
CA PHE A 626 -5.36 -38.85 -13.90
C PHE A 626 -6.35 -39.69 -14.72
N ASN A 627 -7.05 -39.07 -15.67
CA ASN A 627 -7.99 -39.74 -16.56
C ASN A 627 -7.27 -40.79 -17.42
N TYR A 628 -6.12 -40.46 -18.01
CA TYR A 628 -5.28 -41.42 -18.75
C TYR A 628 -4.70 -42.51 -17.85
N LYS A 629 -4.44 -42.21 -16.57
CA LYS A 629 -4.10 -43.22 -15.54
C LYS A 629 -5.30 -44.05 -15.06
N ARG A 630 -6.50 -43.83 -15.62
CA ARG A 630 -7.78 -44.46 -15.22
C ARG A 630 -8.15 -44.22 -13.75
N LYS A 631 -7.66 -43.13 -13.15
CA LYS A 631 -8.01 -42.69 -11.80
C LYS A 631 -9.13 -41.66 -11.89
N TYR A 632 -10.32 -42.13 -12.26
CA TYR A 632 -11.44 -41.28 -12.64
C TYR A 632 -11.92 -40.35 -11.52
N ASP A 633 -11.95 -40.79 -10.26
CA ASP A 633 -12.35 -39.92 -9.14
C ASP A 633 -11.40 -38.74 -8.96
N SER A 634 -10.08 -38.97 -9.08
CA SER A 634 -9.09 -37.90 -9.03
C SER A 634 -9.16 -36.98 -10.26
N ALA A 635 -9.51 -37.53 -11.42
CA ALA A 635 -9.74 -36.73 -12.62
C ALA A 635 -10.95 -35.80 -12.45
N ILE A 636 -12.07 -36.35 -11.98
CA ILE A 636 -13.31 -35.62 -11.67
C ILE A 636 -13.04 -34.49 -10.66
N GLU A 637 -12.33 -34.76 -9.57
CA GLU A 637 -12.00 -33.73 -8.58
C GLU A 637 -11.27 -32.53 -9.21
N ASN A 638 -10.28 -32.79 -10.07
CA ASN A 638 -9.48 -31.74 -10.68
C ASN A 638 -10.24 -31.02 -11.81
N PHE A 639 -11.03 -31.73 -12.63
CA PHE A 639 -11.91 -31.08 -13.59
C PHE A 639 -12.99 -30.23 -12.92
N GLN A 640 -13.55 -30.70 -11.79
CA GLN A 640 -14.51 -29.94 -11.00
C GLN A 640 -13.89 -28.66 -10.45
N LYS A 641 -12.65 -28.72 -9.96
CA LYS A 641 -11.89 -27.52 -9.57
C LYS A 641 -11.72 -26.57 -10.76
N ALA A 642 -11.30 -27.07 -11.92
CA ALA A 642 -11.13 -26.27 -13.12
C ALA A 642 -12.41 -25.52 -13.52
N VAL A 643 -13.58 -26.19 -13.56
CA VAL A 643 -14.85 -25.56 -13.92
C VAL A 643 -15.42 -24.66 -12.82
N ASN A 644 -15.06 -24.90 -11.55
CA ASN A 644 -15.43 -24.02 -10.45
C ASN A 644 -14.67 -22.69 -10.53
N PHE A 645 -13.39 -22.73 -10.92
CA PHE A 645 -12.57 -21.54 -11.12
C PHE A 645 -12.91 -20.80 -12.42
N ASP A 646 -13.15 -21.52 -13.52
CA ASP A 646 -13.66 -20.94 -14.76
C ASP A 646 -14.83 -21.75 -15.31
N LYS A 647 -16.04 -21.20 -15.07
CA LYS A 647 -17.30 -21.79 -15.53
C LYS A 647 -17.44 -21.78 -17.05
N LYS A 648 -16.62 -21.03 -17.79
CA LYS A 648 -16.63 -20.97 -19.26
C LYS A 648 -15.58 -21.88 -19.90
N HIS A 649 -14.83 -22.67 -19.13
CA HIS A 649 -13.81 -23.55 -19.67
C HIS A 649 -14.41 -24.83 -20.30
N VAL A 650 -14.75 -24.75 -21.59
CA VAL A 650 -15.45 -25.80 -22.39
C VAL A 650 -14.79 -27.17 -22.26
N ASN A 651 -13.47 -27.24 -22.45
CA ASN A 651 -12.71 -28.49 -22.41
C ASN A 651 -12.77 -29.19 -21.05
N SER A 652 -12.88 -28.43 -19.95
CA SER A 652 -12.98 -29.00 -18.59
C SER A 652 -14.37 -29.58 -18.34
N TRP A 653 -15.43 -28.90 -18.79
CA TRP A 653 -16.80 -29.45 -18.72
C TRP A 653 -16.95 -30.72 -19.56
N ASN A 654 -16.40 -30.71 -20.78
CA ASN A 654 -16.41 -31.87 -21.65
C ASN A 654 -15.64 -33.05 -21.02
N SER A 655 -14.43 -32.79 -20.52
CA SER A 655 -13.60 -33.84 -19.91
C SER A 655 -14.15 -34.34 -18.56
N LEU A 656 -14.84 -33.50 -17.80
CA LEU A 656 -15.59 -33.91 -16.62
C LEU A 656 -16.72 -34.87 -17.01
N GLY A 657 -17.46 -34.55 -18.07
CA GLY A 657 -18.49 -35.42 -18.63
C GLY A 657 -17.95 -36.79 -19.07
N LEU A 658 -16.84 -36.79 -19.82
CA LEU A 658 -16.16 -38.03 -20.24
C LEU A 658 -15.63 -38.85 -19.05
N ALA A 659 -15.18 -38.20 -17.98
CA ALA A 659 -14.74 -38.91 -16.78
C ALA A 659 -15.91 -39.58 -16.03
N PHE A 660 -17.11 -38.96 -16.02
CA PHE A 660 -18.34 -39.58 -15.52
C PHE A 660 -18.85 -40.70 -16.43
N GLU A 661 -18.75 -40.55 -17.76
CA GLU A 661 -19.07 -41.61 -18.73
C GLU A 661 -18.19 -42.84 -18.48
N ALA A 662 -16.88 -42.65 -18.26
CA ALA A 662 -15.95 -43.73 -17.96
C ALA A 662 -16.25 -44.45 -16.62
N LYS A 663 -17.04 -43.82 -15.75
CA LYS A 663 -17.59 -44.41 -14.52
C LYS A 663 -19.01 -44.97 -14.69
N GLU A 664 -19.55 -44.94 -15.91
CA GLU A 664 -20.92 -45.34 -16.25
C GLU A 664 -22.00 -44.47 -15.56
N GLU A 665 -21.63 -43.29 -15.08
CA GLU A 665 -22.55 -42.31 -14.48
C GLU A 665 -23.16 -41.40 -15.57
N TYR A 666 -23.96 -42.00 -16.46
CA TYR A 666 -24.37 -41.35 -17.71
C TYR A 666 -25.18 -40.05 -17.55
N ASP A 667 -26.03 -39.93 -16.52
CA ASP A 667 -26.80 -38.70 -16.31
C ASP A 667 -25.90 -37.54 -15.86
N ASN A 668 -24.89 -37.83 -15.03
CA ASN A 668 -23.85 -36.85 -14.67
C ASN A 668 -22.98 -36.52 -15.89
N ALA A 669 -22.67 -37.50 -16.74
CA ALA A 669 -21.94 -37.27 -17.98
C ALA A 669 -22.70 -36.29 -18.89
N LEU A 670 -23.97 -36.58 -19.21
CA LEU A 670 -24.84 -35.71 -20.03
C LEU A 670 -24.96 -34.31 -19.43
N LYS A 671 -25.15 -34.18 -18.11
CA LYS A 671 -25.24 -32.86 -17.45
C LYS A 671 -24.01 -31.99 -17.72
N ASN A 672 -22.81 -32.57 -17.60
CA ASN A 672 -21.56 -31.84 -17.78
C ASN A 672 -21.22 -31.61 -19.27
N LEU A 673 -21.49 -32.59 -20.13
CA LEU A 673 -21.32 -32.45 -21.59
C LEU A 673 -22.26 -31.38 -22.16
N ASN A 674 -23.54 -31.34 -21.73
CA ASN A 674 -24.49 -30.30 -22.12
C ASN A 674 -24.02 -28.91 -21.71
N LYS A 675 -23.32 -28.76 -20.58
CA LYS A 675 -22.70 -27.49 -20.20
C LYS A 675 -21.61 -27.06 -21.17
N SER A 676 -20.82 -27.99 -21.71
CA SER A 676 -19.79 -27.64 -22.70
C SER A 676 -20.38 -27.07 -23.99
N ILE A 677 -21.45 -27.65 -24.52
CA ILE A 677 -22.12 -27.16 -25.75
C ILE A 677 -23.03 -25.94 -25.49
N GLU A 678 -23.50 -25.72 -24.26
CA GLU A 678 -24.19 -24.47 -23.88
C GLU A 678 -23.23 -23.29 -23.93
N ILE A 679 -21.97 -23.52 -23.53
CA ILE A 679 -20.91 -22.50 -23.57
C ILE A 679 -20.41 -22.31 -25.00
N GLU A 680 -20.14 -23.39 -25.73
CA GLU A 680 -19.67 -23.36 -27.11
C GLU A 680 -20.53 -24.26 -28.01
N PRO A 681 -21.62 -23.71 -28.60
CA PRO A 681 -22.53 -24.48 -29.46
C PRO A 681 -21.88 -25.05 -30.73
N ASN A 682 -20.74 -24.50 -31.16
CA ASN A 682 -19.97 -24.96 -32.32
C ASN A 682 -18.86 -25.97 -31.93
N PHE A 683 -18.94 -26.61 -30.76
CA PHE A 683 -17.99 -27.61 -30.33
C PHE A 683 -18.42 -29.01 -30.79
N SER A 684 -17.96 -29.45 -31.97
CA SER A 684 -18.36 -30.71 -32.61
C SER A 684 -18.06 -31.95 -31.77
N ASP A 685 -16.91 -32.00 -31.08
CA ASP A 685 -16.55 -33.06 -30.14
C ASP A 685 -17.56 -33.16 -28.97
N GLY A 686 -18.08 -32.03 -28.47
CA GLY A 686 -19.07 -32.01 -27.40
C GLY A 686 -20.39 -32.66 -27.81
N TRP A 687 -20.92 -32.29 -28.98
CA TRP A 687 -22.11 -32.92 -29.56
C TRP A 687 -21.91 -34.41 -29.83
N PHE A 688 -20.74 -34.78 -30.36
CA PHE A 688 -20.37 -36.17 -30.59
C PHE A 688 -20.33 -36.98 -29.28
N ASN A 689 -19.74 -36.44 -28.21
CA ASN A 689 -19.67 -37.11 -26.92
C ASN A 689 -21.04 -37.28 -26.28
N ILE A 690 -21.95 -36.31 -26.41
CA ILE A 690 -23.35 -36.45 -25.98
C ILE A 690 -24.04 -37.59 -26.75
N GLY A 691 -23.83 -37.65 -28.07
CA GLY A 691 -24.32 -38.73 -28.91
C GLY A 691 -23.81 -40.10 -28.46
N ASN A 692 -22.53 -40.20 -28.07
CA ASN A 692 -21.95 -41.43 -27.52
C ASN A 692 -22.63 -41.85 -26.22
N VAL A 693 -22.87 -40.91 -25.29
CA VAL A 693 -23.54 -41.24 -24.03
C VAL A 693 -24.98 -41.70 -24.26
N TYR A 694 -25.75 -41.05 -25.13
CA TYR A 694 -27.10 -41.52 -25.48
C TYR A 694 -27.09 -42.88 -26.17
N LYS A 695 -26.10 -43.15 -27.03
CA LYS A 695 -25.92 -44.46 -27.64
C LYS A 695 -25.61 -45.53 -26.59
N LEU A 696 -24.76 -45.24 -25.60
CA LEU A 696 -24.48 -46.14 -24.46
C LEU A 696 -25.72 -46.39 -23.59
N LYS A 697 -26.63 -45.41 -23.51
CA LYS A 697 -27.96 -45.57 -22.89
C LYS A 697 -29.00 -46.26 -23.79
N GLU A 698 -28.61 -46.68 -25.00
CA GLU A 698 -29.49 -47.25 -26.03
C GLU A 698 -30.60 -46.31 -26.53
N GLU A 699 -30.47 -45.00 -26.28
CA GLU A 699 -31.38 -43.94 -26.73
C GLU A 699 -30.96 -43.46 -28.13
N TYR A 700 -31.08 -44.34 -29.12
CA TYR A 700 -30.47 -44.14 -30.44
C TYR A 700 -30.99 -42.92 -31.22
N ASP A 701 -32.25 -42.52 -31.04
CA ASP A 701 -32.81 -41.31 -31.68
C ASP A 701 -32.10 -40.04 -31.21
N MET A 702 -31.91 -39.90 -29.90
CA MET A 702 -31.16 -38.80 -29.30
C MET A 702 -29.69 -38.84 -29.72
N ALA A 703 -29.10 -40.04 -29.82
CA ALA A 703 -27.74 -40.20 -30.30
C ALA A 703 -27.58 -39.67 -31.74
N ILE A 704 -28.48 -40.05 -32.64
CA ILE A 704 -28.50 -39.60 -34.04
C ILE A 704 -28.66 -38.08 -34.15
N GLU A 705 -29.57 -37.48 -33.38
CA GLU A 705 -29.75 -36.02 -33.36
C GLU A 705 -28.45 -35.30 -33.00
N ASN A 706 -27.77 -35.76 -31.94
CA ASN A 706 -26.53 -35.16 -31.47
C ASN A 706 -25.34 -35.42 -32.42
N TYR A 707 -25.25 -36.60 -33.05
CA TYR A 707 -24.26 -36.82 -34.11
C TYR A 707 -24.54 -35.96 -35.34
N THR A 708 -25.81 -35.77 -35.71
CA THR A 708 -26.20 -34.88 -36.81
C THR A 708 -25.72 -33.47 -36.51
N LYS A 709 -25.97 -32.97 -35.28
CA LYS A 709 -25.45 -31.68 -34.81
C LYS A 709 -23.93 -31.60 -34.90
N ALA A 710 -23.21 -32.64 -34.48
CA ALA A 710 -21.75 -32.69 -34.61
C ALA A 710 -21.29 -32.56 -36.08
N THR A 711 -22.00 -33.22 -37.02
CA THR A 711 -21.70 -33.13 -38.46
C THR A 711 -22.17 -31.84 -39.14
N GLU A 712 -23.20 -31.17 -38.60
CA GLU A 712 -23.61 -29.83 -39.04
C GLU A 712 -22.55 -28.79 -38.67
N VAL A 713 -21.95 -28.95 -37.50
CA VAL A 713 -20.87 -28.09 -36.99
C VAL A 713 -19.56 -28.38 -37.71
N ASP A 714 -19.18 -29.64 -37.84
CA ASP A 714 -17.99 -30.09 -38.58
C ASP A 714 -18.36 -31.19 -39.59
N PRO A 715 -18.61 -30.80 -40.85
CA PRO A 715 -18.94 -31.76 -41.92
C PRO A 715 -17.83 -32.78 -42.21
N GLU A 716 -16.56 -32.48 -41.86
CA GLU A 716 -15.42 -33.38 -42.07
C GLU A 716 -15.16 -34.28 -40.85
N PHE A 717 -16.04 -34.29 -39.85
CA PHE A 717 -15.89 -35.13 -38.67
C PHE A 717 -16.26 -36.60 -38.95
N ALA A 718 -15.37 -37.34 -39.60
CA ALA A 718 -15.61 -38.72 -40.04
C ALA A 718 -16.14 -39.66 -38.94
N LYS A 719 -15.68 -39.49 -37.68
CA LYS A 719 -16.16 -40.29 -36.54
C LYS A 719 -17.64 -40.06 -36.25
N ALA A 720 -18.13 -38.82 -36.30
CA ALA A 720 -19.54 -38.54 -36.04
C ALA A 720 -20.45 -39.19 -37.10
N TRP A 721 -20.07 -39.11 -38.39
CA TRP A 721 -20.76 -39.83 -39.47
C TRP A 721 -20.79 -41.35 -39.26
N PHE A 722 -19.66 -41.92 -38.85
CA PHE A 722 -19.53 -43.36 -38.62
C PHE A 722 -20.40 -43.83 -37.45
N PHE A 723 -20.34 -43.14 -36.31
CA PHE A 723 -21.10 -43.49 -35.12
C PHE A 723 -22.61 -43.22 -35.28
N MET A 724 -22.99 -42.24 -36.09
CA MET A 724 -24.38 -42.05 -36.53
C MET A 724 -24.87 -43.25 -37.33
N GLY A 725 -24.08 -43.70 -38.32
CA GLY A 725 -24.40 -44.92 -39.06
C GLY A 725 -24.50 -46.16 -38.16
N CYS A 726 -23.64 -46.28 -37.15
CA CYS A 726 -23.76 -47.32 -36.13
C CYS A 726 -25.05 -47.20 -35.32
N ALA A 727 -25.47 -46.01 -34.91
CA ALA A 727 -26.73 -45.82 -34.19
C ALA A 727 -27.96 -46.20 -35.05
N TYR A 728 -27.95 -45.88 -36.36
CA TYR A 728 -28.97 -46.37 -37.29
C TYR A 728 -28.95 -47.89 -37.46
N PHE A 729 -27.76 -48.50 -37.45
CA PHE A 729 -27.60 -49.95 -37.48
C PHE A 729 -28.22 -50.59 -36.23
N ASP A 730 -27.95 -50.03 -35.04
CA ASP A 730 -28.49 -50.51 -33.77
C ASP A 730 -30.03 -50.34 -33.71
N LYS A 731 -30.58 -49.31 -34.38
CA LYS A 731 -32.03 -49.15 -34.64
C LYS A 731 -32.60 -50.09 -35.70
N LYS A 732 -31.76 -50.89 -36.36
CA LYS A 732 -32.11 -51.79 -37.47
C LYS A 732 -32.56 -51.07 -38.75
N ASP A 733 -32.25 -49.78 -38.89
CA ASP A 733 -32.40 -49.06 -40.15
C ASP A 733 -31.11 -49.15 -40.97
N TYR A 734 -30.96 -50.31 -41.61
CA TYR A 734 -29.74 -50.66 -42.31
C TYR A 734 -29.47 -49.81 -43.56
N ASN A 735 -30.50 -49.23 -44.21
CA ASN A 735 -30.28 -48.40 -45.39
C ASN A 735 -29.62 -47.07 -45.00
N SER A 736 -30.13 -46.40 -43.97
CA SER A 736 -29.52 -45.18 -43.43
C SER A 736 -28.16 -45.46 -42.81
N ALA A 737 -27.99 -46.59 -42.12
CA ALA A 737 -26.70 -47.01 -41.58
C ALA A 737 -25.60 -47.06 -42.66
N ILE A 738 -25.88 -47.75 -43.78
CA ILE A 738 -24.96 -47.84 -44.93
C ILE A 738 -24.64 -46.45 -45.47
N GLN A 739 -25.64 -45.61 -45.72
CA GLN A 739 -25.45 -44.28 -46.29
C GLN A 739 -24.51 -43.41 -45.43
N TYR A 740 -24.69 -43.39 -44.11
CA TYR A 740 -23.88 -42.55 -43.23
C TYR A 740 -22.47 -43.12 -43.01
N ILE A 741 -22.31 -44.45 -42.99
CA ILE A 741 -20.98 -45.07 -42.95
C ILE A 741 -20.22 -44.81 -44.26
N GLU A 742 -20.88 -44.87 -45.42
CA GLU A 742 -20.26 -44.49 -46.71
C GLU A 742 -19.80 -43.03 -46.72
N ASN A 743 -20.55 -42.13 -46.11
CA ASN A 743 -20.12 -40.73 -45.94
C ASN A 743 -18.89 -40.62 -45.04
N ALA A 744 -18.82 -41.37 -43.94
CA ALA A 744 -17.63 -41.43 -43.09
C ALA A 744 -16.39 -41.95 -43.86
N ILE A 745 -16.56 -42.97 -44.70
CA ILE A 745 -15.48 -43.56 -45.52
C ILE A 745 -15.02 -42.60 -46.62
N LYS A 746 -15.91 -41.79 -47.19
CA LYS A 746 -15.51 -40.74 -48.14
C LYS A 746 -14.56 -39.73 -47.50
N ILE A 747 -14.77 -39.44 -46.21
CA ILE A 747 -13.98 -38.48 -45.46
C ILE A 747 -12.68 -39.11 -44.94
N ASP A 748 -12.74 -40.30 -44.33
CA ASP A 748 -11.57 -41.10 -43.95
C ASP A 748 -11.62 -42.49 -44.61
N PRO A 749 -10.96 -42.66 -45.78
CA PRO A 749 -10.94 -43.93 -46.51
C PRO A 749 -10.38 -45.12 -45.72
N ASN A 750 -9.61 -44.89 -44.64
CA ASN A 750 -9.08 -45.98 -43.82
C ASN A 750 -10.18 -46.73 -43.07
N LEU A 751 -11.30 -46.07 -42.76
CA LEU A 751 -12.48 -46.71 -42.14
C LEU A 751 -13.10 -47.80 -43.03
N GLY A 752 -12.93 -47.69 -44.35
CA GLY A 752 -13.55 -48.60 -45.32
C GLY A 752 -12.86 -49.96 -45.42
N ARG A 753 -11.63 -50.12 -44.93
CA ARG A 753 -10.84 -51.36 -45.11
C ARG A 753 -11.55 -52.59 -44.56
N ASP A 754 -12.12 -52.48 -43.36
CA ASP A 754 -12.77 -53.59 -42.67
C ASP A 754 -14.30 -53.56 -42.81
N VAL A 755 -14.87 -52.39 -43.14
CA VAL A 755 -16.34 -52.16 -43.13
C VAL A 755 -16.97 -52.33 -44.52
N ASN A 756 -16.24 -52.08 -45.61
CA ASN A 756 -16.75 -52.23 -46.99
C ASN A 756 -17.27 -53.65 -47.31
N PRO A 757 -16.59 -54.75 -46.91
CA PRO A 757 -17.12 -56.10 -47.13
C PRO A 757 -18.47 -56.32 -46.43
N ILE A 758 -18.60 -55.81 -45.20
CA ILE A 758 -19.80 -55.94 -44.38
C ILE A 758 -20.97 -55.18 -45.00
N ILE A 759 -20.72 -53.94 -45.47
CA ILE A 759 -21.73 -53.13 -46.17
C ILE A 759 -22.24 -53.87 -47.41
N LYS A 760 -21.32 -54.39 -48.24
CA LYS A 760 -21.68 -55.10 -49.47
C LYS A 760 -22.56 -56.33 -49.20
N ASP A 761 -22.21 -57.12 -48.20
CA ASP A 761 -22.99 -58.30 -47.81
C ASP A 761 -24.37 -57.91 -47.25
N LEU A 762 -24.45 -56.84 -46.45
CA LEU A 762 -25.70 -56.32 -45.91
C LEU A 762 -26.63 -55.81 -47.02
N MET A 763 -26.10 -55.09 -48.02
CA MET A 763 -26.87 -54.62 -49.19
C MET A 763 -27.46 -55.78 -49.99
N VAL A 764 -26.67 -56.81 -50.30
CA VAL A 764 -27.14 -58.00 -51.03
C VAL A 764 -28.28 -58.68 -50.27
N ASN A 765 -28.19 -58.76 -48.95
CA ASN A 765 -29.24 -59.37 -48.12
C ASN A 765 -30.50 -58.50 -48.04
N LEU A 766 -30.36 -57.18 -47.95
CA LEU A 766 -31.49 -56.24 -47.99
C LEU A 766 -32.23 -56.27 -49.33
N ASP A 767 -31.50 -56.35 -50.45
CA ASP A 767 -32.10 -56.42 -51.78
C ASP A 767 -32.87 -57.73 -51.98
N LYS A 768 -32.29 -58.87 -51.57
CA LYS A 768 -32.99 -60.17 -51.55
C LYS A 768 -34.25 -60.14 -50.69
N LEU A 769 -34.20 -59.48 -49.53
CA LEU A 769 -35.36 -59.33 -48.65
C LEU A 769 -36.46 -58.47 -49.30
N LYS A 770 -36.10 -57.34 -49.92
CA LYS A 770 -37.03 -56.47 -50.66
C LYS A 770 -37.69 -57.22 -51.82
N GLU A 771 -36.92 -57.99 -52.59
CA GLU A 771 -37.42 -58.82 -53.70
C GLU A 771 -38.38 -59.92 -53.20
N THR A 772 -38.05 -60.59 -52.09
CA THR A 772 -38.91 -61.62 -51.49
C THR A 772 -40.22 -61.02 -50.95
N LEU A 773 -40.14 -59.86 -50.29
CA LEU A 773 -41.31 -59.16 -49.76
C LEU A 773 -42.23 -58.62 -50.85
N SER A 774 -41.67 -58.05 -51.94
CA SER A 774 -42.47 -57.57 -53.08
C SER A 774 -43.19 -58.73 -53.79
N LEU A 775 -42.52 -59.87 -53.97
CA LEU A 775 -43.15 -61.09 -54.48
C LEU A 775 -44.24 -61.65 -53.55
N SER A 776 -44.08 -61.52 -52.23
CA SER A 776 -45.08 -61.97 -51.25
C SER A 776 -46.32 -61.07 -51.17
N PHE A 777 -46.18 -59.76 -51.49
CA PHE A 777 -47.25 -58.78 -51.53
C PHE A 777 -48.02 -58.78 -52.86
N ILE A 778 -47.37 -59.19 -53.95
CA ILE A 778 -48.02 -59.40 -55.26
C ILE A 778 -48.82 -60.72 -55.29
N ASN A 779 -48.48 -61.68 -54.41
CA ASN A 779 -49.13 -63.00 -54.31
C ASN A 779 -50.15 -63.12 -53.16
N LYS A 780 -50.48 -62.04 -52.46
CA LYS A 780 -51.60 -61.92 -51.52
C LYS A 780 -52.57 -60.85 -52.03
#